data_AF-A0A2E0WY37-F1
#
_entry.id   AF-A0A2E0WY37-F1
#
_cell.length_a   1.000
_cell.length_b   1.000
_cell.length_c   1.000
_cell.angle_alpha   90.00
_cell.angle_beta   90.00
_cell.angle_gamma   90.00
#
_symmetry.space_group_name_H-M   'P 1'
#
loop_
_entity.id
_entity.type
_entity.pdbx_description
1 polymer ?
#
loop_
_entity_poly.entity_id
_entity_poly.type
_entity_poly.pdbx_seq_one_letter_code
_entity_poly.pdbx_strand_id
1 'polypeptide(L)'
;MLAIIGPDGTENTGGCAIASRFCEQAVSSARTTFLPSRRMRLAAGARAADSLSSCPRPIYNPGRSPLPAERRAGTVSSAHAPRSRSTTETLRAGAATHERPLRIDSITQCFSCRRAQASLLTCIAALAAFAGSGQQCHAQRVLGIDVSAWQSGISQTDWNSAINSGNRQFVFIRSSRGGTTGYDYRHDGLSPTTNAYTGSQRYDDPYFGQNITRATNAGLFAGTYHFARPDIIAGTLNSNGTVNPTANTGADEADHFIQMASAWMRPGYLPPVLDLEVGFSDRTPDEMLQFSLDFSDRIYEVMGIRPAMYTGGSNSLTLQGASLSLRQQVAQVTTDQPSVLNPAFSALWNARYVNQDDPESIPIQTSNPKASYNGFYGPWDDFGDSQPWTFWQYASTGEVPGFINHGKRIDVNVSQGDIEVVKDHLIPAVWLADADGNWSTLANWNSGQTPVAPLVGRNQTPVQGTTVLPTARLPGAAGSGPTAGSNDTVILERPDADVTVTVSTGTHNIRKLYMRESLAITGGTLTVNYDPHYVSDTVNYPDATRSGPLSAQFSGPVTLSGAGNLNAHTVQVDAQQTFTVGGAGTLSLAQLNLMPHSTNPARLLVSDTLNFDPLSGAAAVVANGAGSGAAGKVDLGGGQRTIHVGDGAAATDLQIAVPVVNGSLVKAGPGTLSLTGANAYAGDTAVQTGTLRLGAAALANSGAVAVTTGASLDLDFAGTDTIRSLEIDGAPQATGTWGAVGSGAEHTAAWITGGGLLNVTNAAAPLPGLGSLIDDFETDEGHFGWAYNYSPGSQTFGLTGDTTIERVTTEAHTGDAAQELQFVAEGGAWQIRHVSGIGAAAAPEGNVEISTTGSIGFWLKTDDPGVTVQIAVDDPTSADRGLSQAVIADGQWHLYQWDLEDDSQWEGWATGDGLITEATLTIDSIFFAGNASATVYLDDVSHNPLGALAGPAEADFNADASVDGDDLAAWHAGLGIAAAANRNDGDADGDRAVTGADFLIWQRGSAAAASAAAHSVPEPAALALILMALSVGAAGRFGSHRPS
;
A
#
# COMPACT_ATOMS: atom_id res chain seq x y z
N MET A 1 35.49 29.77 42.61
CA MET A 1 36.39 30.21 43.70
C MET A 1 35.61 31.21 44.53
N LEU A 2 35.25 30.84 45.77
CA LEU A 2 34.31 31.55 46.67
C LEU A 2 32.89 31.85 46.11
N ALA A 3 31.94 32.10 47.02
CA ALA A 3 30.49 31.99 46.78
C ALA A 3 29.71 33.04 47.61
N ILE A 4 28.44 32.73 47.94
CA ILE A 4 27.48 33.46 48.80
C ILE A 4 26.91 34.71 48.08
N ILE A 5 25.60 34.96 47.93
CA ILE A 5 24.39 34.65 48.74
C ILE A 5 23.19 34.29 47.82
N GLY A 6 22.34 33.34 48.23
CA GLY A 6 20.96 33.12 47.70
C GLY A 6 19.92 33.45 48.79
N PRO A 7 18.70 32.86 48.82
CA PRO A 7 18.06 31.97 47.85
C PRO A 7 16.57 32.37 47.56
N ASP A 8 15.83 31.52 46.84
CA ASP A 8 14.36 31.39 46.75
C ASP A 8 13.52 32.62 46.31
N GLY A 9 12.51 32.51 45.43
CA GLY A 9 11.99 31.38 44.66
C GLY A 9 10.66 31.74 43.95
N THR A 10 10.26 30.93 42.97
CA THR A 10 8.99 30.96 42.19
C THR A 10 8.75 32.12 41.22
N GLU A 11 8.01 31.81 40.13
CA GLU A 11 7.47 32.72 39.10
C GLU A 11 8.50 33.39 38.13
N ASN A 12 8.23 33.63 36.83
CA ASN A 12 7.11 33.23 35.96
C ASN A 12 7.52 33.31 34.46
N THR A 13 6.57 32.98 33.55
CA THR A 13 6.55 33.27 32.09
C THR A 13 7.61 32.65 31.16
N GLY A 14 7.17 31.67 30.35
CA GLY A 14 6.78 31.88 28.94
C GLY A 14 7.85 32.19 27.86
N GLY A 15 7.53 31.86 26.61
CA GLY A 15 8.14 32.49 25.43
C GLY A 15 8.80 31.53 24.42
N CYS A 16 7.99 30.96 23.52
CA CYS A 16 8.47 30.49 22.22
C CYS A 16 8.84 31.69 21.32
N ALA A 17 9.93 31.63 20.56
CA ALA A 17 10.16 32.46 19.37
C ALA A 17 11.30 31.90 18.49
N ILE A 18 10.95 31.30 17.35
CA ILE A 18 11.87 31.00 16.25
C ILE A 18 11.59 31.99 15.11
N ALA A 19 12.59 32.76 14.66
CA ALA A 19 12.60 33.35 13.31
C ALA A 19 13.96 33.95 12.91
N SER A 20 14.65 33.28 11.97
CA SER A 20 15.28 33.80 10.74
C SER A 20 15.87 35.24 10.66
N ARG A 21 17.05 35.41 10.02
CA ARG A 21 17.16 35.86 8.60
C ARG A 21 18.60 36.20 8.10
N PHE A 22 18.78 36.00 6.79
CA PHE A 22 19.79 36.58 5.86
C PHE A 22 21.28 36.21 6.02
N CYS A 23 22.09 36.09 4.95
CA CYS A 23 21.84 36.41 3.53
C CYS A 23 22.57 35.45 2.56
N GLU A 24 22.07 35.37 1.33
CA GLU A 24 22.68 34.69 0.18
C GLU A 24 23.93 35.44 -0.36
N GLN A 25 24.81 34.75 -1.07
CA GLN A 25 24.93 34.90 -2.53
C GLN A 25 25.91 33.89 -3.17
N ALA A 26 25.61 33.52 -4.41
CA ALA A 26 26.34 32.53 -5.20
C ALA A 26 27.58 33.12 -5.91
N VAL A 27 28.36 32.27 -6.60
CA VAL A 27 28.55 32.30 -8.08
C VAL A 27 29.80 31.51 -8.54
N SER A 28 29.55 30.60 -9.50
CA SER A 28 30.44 30.07 -10.56
C SER A 28 31.81 29.43 -10.26
N SER A 29 31.85 28.12 -10.54
CA SER A 29 32.53 27.52 -11.71
C SER A 29 34.07 27.44 -11.85
N ALA A 30 34.44 26.29 -12.44
CA ALA A 30 35.47 26.11 -13.46
C ALA A 30 36.96 25.94 -13.07
N ARG A 31 37.34 24.65 -13.13
CA ARG A 31 38.37 24.09 -14.05
C ARG A 31 39.88 24.14 -13.70
N THR A 32 40.43 22.93 -13.74
CA THR A 32 41.66 22.50 -14.44
C THR A 32 43.06 22.67 -13.81
N THR A 33 43.54 21.51 -13.33
CA THR A 33 44.76 20.80 -13.78
C THR A 33 46.16 21.05 -13.20
N PHE A 34 46.93 19.94 -13.27
CA PHE A 34 48.39 19.79 -13.30
C PHE A 34 49.21 19.79 -11.99
N LEU A 35 49.39 18.56 -11.49
CA LEU A 35 50.70 17.96 -11.14
C LEU A 35 51.81 18.31 -12.19
N PRO A 36 53.12 18.12 -11.96
CA PRO A 36 53.75 17.26 -10.93
C PRO A 36 55.00 17.87 -10.24
N SER A 37 55.59 17.15 -9.27
CA SER A 37 56.90 16.48 -9.45
C SER A 37 57.79 16.35 -8.19
N ARG A 38 58.03 15.08 -7.83
CA ARG A 38 59.34 14.45 -7.56
C ARG A 38 60.36 15.06 -6.58
N ARG A 39 60.82 14.11 -5.73
CA ARG A 39 62.22 13.79 -5.33
C ARG A 39 62.76 14.30 -3.98
N MET A 40 62.70 13.38 -3.01
CA MET A 40 63.87 12.56 -2.60
C MET A 40 65.09 13.30 -2.03
N ARG A 41 65.35 13.09 -0.73
CA ARG A 41 66.70 12.78 -0.23
C ARG A 41 66.67 11.95 1.05
N LEU A 42 67.57 10.96 1.09
CA LEU A 42 67.96 10.21 2.28
C LEU A 42 68.80 11.10 3.21
N ALA A 43 68.82 10.81 4.52
CA ALA A 43 69.99 10.15 5.12
C ALA A 43 69.84 9.87 6.63
N ALA A 44 70.20 8.64 6.97
CA ALA A 44 70.42 8.03 8.28
C ALA A 44 71.00 8.91 9.42
N GLY A 45 70.54 8.60 10.64
CA GLY A 45 71.33 8.68 11.86
C GLY A 45 71.24 7.34 12.61
N ALA A 46 72.38 6.76 13.01
CA ALA A 46 72.44 5.47 13.68
C ALA A 46 73.51 5.45 14.79
N ARG A 47 73.18 4.84 15.95
CA ARG A 47 74.00 4.38 17.11
C ARG A 47 73.11 4.41 18.37
N ALA A 48 73.23 3.53 19.36
CA ALA A 48 74.00 2.29 19.53
C ALA A 48 73.48 1.50 20.76
N ALA A 49 73.87 0.20 20.88
CA ALA A 49 74.24 -0.54 22.11
C ALA A 49 73.32 -0.52 23.37
N ASP A 50 73.27 -1.52 24.25
CA ASP A 50 73.76 -2.92 24.31
C ASP A 50 73.07 -3.58 25.53
N SER A 51 73.00 -4.93 25.59
CA SER A 51 73.38 -5.75 26.77
C SER A 51 72.78 -7.17 26.73
N LEU A 52 73.43 -8.09 27.46
CA LEU A 52 73.33 -9.53 27.31
C LEU A 52 72.98 -10.25 28.63
N SER A 53 72.41 -11.45 28.47
CA SER A 53 72.71 -12.70 29.20
C SER A 53 72.11 -13.05 30.59
N SER A 54 71.55 -14.28 30.58
CA SER A 54 71.71 -15.40 31.54
C SER A 54 70.99 -15.46 32.91
N CYS A 55 69.95 -16.31 32.96
CA CYS A 55 69.85 -17.61 33.71
C CYS A 55 70.37 -17.73 35.17
N PRO A 56 69.67 -18.51 36.03
CA PRO A 56 69.90 -19.97 36.02
C PRO A 56 68.68 -20.90 36.28
N ARG A 57 68.84 -22.19 35.92
CA ARG A 57 67.94 -23.34 36.23
C ARG A 57 68.22 -23.93 37.62
N PRO A 58 67.28 -24.71 38.21
CA PRO A 58 67.32 -26.20 38.22
C PRO A 58 65.93 -26.88 37.99
N ILE A 59 65.71 -28.21 37.84
CA ILE A 59 66.49 -29.39 37.38
C ILE A 59 65.52 -30.56 37.02
N TYR A 60 65.86 -31.38 36.00
CA TYR A 60 65.40 -32.78 35.70
C TYR A 60 63.90 -33.12 35.38
N ASN A 61 63.54 -34.28 34.78
CA ASN A 61 64.02 -35.07 33.58
C ASN A 61 63.04 -36.27 33.36
N PRO A 62 62.97 -36.94 32.18
CA PRO A 62 61.97 -37.99 31.89
C PRO A 62 62.50 -39.45 31.90
N GLY A 63 61.59 -40.42 31.78
CA GLY A 63 61.84 -41.84 31.40
C GLY A 63 60.50 -42.51 31.01
N ARG A 64 60.32 -43.18 29.85
CA ARG A 64 60.95 -44.39 29.23
C ARG A 64 60.34 -45.75 29.67
N SER A 65 59.36 -46.24 28.87
CA SER A 65 59.12 -47.65 28.40
C SER A 65 58.96 -48.80 29.45
N PRO A 66 58.58 -50.07 29.12
CA PRO A 66 58.15 -50.70 27.83
C PRO A 66 56.85 -51.57 27.92
N LEU A 67 56.57 -52.38 26.88
CA LEU A 67 55.52 -53.44 26.74
C LEU A 67 55.72 -54.64 27.72
N PRO A 68 54.69 -55.45 28.11
CA PRO A 68 54.10 -56.58 27.33
C PRO A 68 52.55 -56.75 27.48
N ALA A 69 51.73 -57.25 26.54
CA ALA A 69 51.61 -58.53 25.80
C ALA A 69 50.68 -59.61 26.44
N GLU A 70 50.07 -60.46 25.59
CA GLU A 70 49.17 -61.62 25.85
C GLU A 70 47.64 -61.34 26.04
N ARG A 71 46.68 -62.14 25.52
CA ARG A 71 46.74 -63.44 24.79
C ARG A 71 45.44 -63.75 23.97
N ARG A 72 45.57 -64.66 22.97
CA ARG A 72 44.53 -65.40 22.16
C ARG A 72 43.80 -64.58 21.07
N ALA A 73 43.63 -64.99 19.80
CA ALA A 73 43.70 -66.26 19.04
C ALA A 73 42.40 -67.12 18.96
N GLY A 74 41.96 -67.41 17.72
CA GLY A 74 40.83 -68.29 17.32
C GLY A 74 39.63 -67.50 16.76
N THR A 75 39.32 -67.53 15.45
CA THR A 75 38.42 -68.51 14.73
C THR A 75 36.99 -68.55 15.28
N VAL A 76 35.90 -68.54 14.50
CA VAL A 76 35.52 -69.50 13.43
C VAL A 76 34.62 -68.85 12.34
N SER A 77 34.60 -69.43 11.12
CA SER A 77 33.76 -69.06 9.98
C SER A 77 32.31 -69.58 10.01
N SER A 78 31.38 -68.92 9.31
CA SER A 78 30.35 -69.52 8.40
C SER A 78 29.45 -68.38 7.87
N ALA A 79 29.23 -68.21 6.56
CA ALA A 79 28.21 -68.89 5.73
C ALA A 79 26.77 -68.74 6.29
N HIS A 80 25.70 -68.49 5.50
CA HIS A 80 25.50 -68.47 4.04
C HIS A 80 24.17 -67.74 3.72
N ALA A 81 24.01 -67.19 2.51
CA ALA A 81 22.68 -66.92 1.91
C ALA A 81 22.04 -68.27 1.42
N PRO A 82 20.81 -68.40 0.85
CA PRO A 82 20.04 -67.37 0.11
C PRO A 82 18.47 -67.52 -0.01
N ARG A 83 17.88 -66.66 -0.88
CA ARG A 83 16.80 -66.92 -1.89
C ARG A 83 15.32 -67.17 -1.50
N SER A 84 14.50 -66.18 -1.91
CA SER A 84 13.36 -66.26 -2.87
C SER A 84 12.22 -67.28 -2.72
N ARG A 85 10.96 -66.81 -2.81
CA ARG A 85 10.12 -66.91 -4.02
C ARG A 85 8.82 -66.08 -3.94
N SER A 86 8.26 -65.78 -5.11
CA SER A 86 6.99 -65.08 -5.35
C SER A 86 5.79 -66.01 -5.41
N THR A 87 4.57 -65.49 -5.21
CA THR A 87 3.42 -65.79 -6.09
C THR A 87 2.40 -64.64 -6.11
N THR A 88 1.85 -64.42 -7.29
CA THR A 88 0.79 -63.47 -7.67
C THR A 88 -0.60 -63.98 -7.24
N GLU A 89 -1.59 -63.09 -7.04
CA GLU A 89 -2.85 -63.11 -7.84
C GLU A 89 -3.78 -61.91 -7.54
N THR A 90 -4.77 -61.72 -8.41
CA THR A 90 -5.58 -60.50 -8.63
C THR A 90 -7.08 -60.72 -8.44
N LEU A 91 -7.87 -59.62 -8.57
CA LEU A 91 -9.35 -59.51 -8.73
C LEU A 91 -10.13 -59.21 -7.44
N ARG A 92 -11.27 -58.49 -7.42
CA ARG A 92 -11.94 -57.40 -8.19
C ARG A 92 -13.40 -57.36 -7.68
N ALA A 93 -13.93 -56.19 -7.29
CA ALA A 93 -15.36 -55.80 -7.20
C ALA A 93 -16.37 -56.70 -6.41
N GLY A 94 -17.49 -56.20 -5.85
CA GLY A 94 -18.04 -54.84 -5.71
C GLY A 94 -19.52 -54.88 -5.27
N ALA A 95 -20.10 -53.70 -4.92
CA ALA A 95 -21.52 -53.40 -4.62
C ALA A 95 -22.19 -54.13 -3.41
N ALA A 96 -22.93 -53.55 -2.44
CA ALA A 96 -23.69 -52.29 -2.21
C ALA A 96 -25.23 -52.44 -2.30
N THR A 97 -25.97 -51.95 -1.28
CA THR A 97 -27.40 -51.52 -1.36
C THR A 97 -27.88 -50.63 -0.18
N HIS A 98 -28.72 -49.63 -0.53
CA HIS A 98 -29.80 -48.93 0.21
C HIS A 98 -29.60 -48.01 1.44
N GLU A 99 -29.66 -46.69 1.16
CA GLU A 99 -30.76 -45.73 1.48
C GLU A 99 -31.32 -45.53 2.93
N ARG A 100 -30.95 -44.38 3.55
CA ARG A 100 -31.77 -43.15 3.85
C ARG A 100 -33.21 -43.25 4.46
N PRO A 101 -33.78 -42.17 5.08
CA PRO A 101 -33.22 -41.06 5.90
C PRO A 101 -34.20 -40.52 7.04
N LEU A 102 -33.88 -39.35 7.64
CA LEU A 102 -34.77 -38.38 8.37
C LEU A 102 -35.34 -38.79 9.75
N ARG A 103 -35.70 -37.89 10.71
CA ARG A 103 -35.32 -36.52 11.16
C ARG A 103 -36.11 -36.24 12.48
N ILE A 104 -35.94 -35.06 13.13
CA ILE A 104 -36.92 -34.43 14.08
C ILE A 104 -36.99 -35.14 15.48
N ASP A 105 -37.05 -34.48 16.66
CA ASP A 105 -37.41 -33.10 17.01
C ASP A 105 -36.65 -32.50 18.24
N SER A 106 -37.06 -31.29 18.61
CA SER A 106 -36.46 -30.24 19.48
C SER A 106 -36.86 -30.23 20.98
N ILE A 107 -36.12 -29.44 21.80
CA ILE A 107 -36.61 -28.42 22.81
C ILE A 107 -35.64 -28.20 24.02
N THR A 108 -35.37 -26.90 24.23
CA THR A 108 -34.81 -26.10 25.36
C THR A 108 -35.37 -26.52 26.76
N GLN A 109 -34.83 -26.24 27.96
CA GLN A 109 -34.05 -25.11 28.47
C GLN A 109 -33.42 -25.42 29.88
N CYS A 110 -32.48 -24.58 30.31
CA CYS A 110 -31.67 -24.54 31.55
C CYS A 110 -32.21 -25.14 32.87
N PHE A 111 -31.33 -25.77 33.66
CA PHE A 111 -30.97 -25.31 35.03
C PHE A 111 -29.66 -25.93 35.56
N SER A 112 -28.91 -25.12 36.31
CA SER A 112 -27.62 -25.34 37.00
C SER A 112 -27.34 -26.69 37.70
N CYS A 113 -26.09 -27.20 37.67
CA CYS A 113 -25.06 -26.89 38.69
C CYS A 113 -23.71 -27.66 38.54
N ARG A 114 -22.62 -26.91 38.72
CA ARG A 114 -21.18 -27.23 38.87
C ARG A 114 -20.74 -28.67 39.28
N ARG A 115 -19.80 -29.24 38.49
CA ARG A 115 -18.40 -29.67 38.87
C ARG A 115 -17.92 -30.92 38.08
N ALA A 116 -17.05 -30.75 37.06
CA ALA A 116 -16.02 -31.73 36.65
C ALA A 116 -15.16 -31.27 35.44
N GLN A 117 -14.37 -30.19 35.56
CA GLN A 117 -13.27 -29.92 34.61
C GLN A 117 -12.04 -29.37 35.36
N ALA A 118 -11.15 -30.27 35.77
CA ALA A 118 -9.87 -29.95 36.37
C ALA A 118 -8.84 -31.08 36.13
N SER A 119 -8.75 -31.61 34.89
CA SER A 119 -7.81 -32.69 34.53
C SER A 119 -7.43 -32.72 33.04
N LEU A 120 -7.50 -31.59 32.32
CA LEU A 120 -7.12 -31.54 30.88
C LEU A 120 -6.15 -30.41 30.50
N LEU A 121 -5.74 -29.53 31.42
CA LEU A 121 -4.79 -28.43 31.12
C LEU A 121 -3.32 -28.77 31.41
N THR A 122 -3.02 -29.79 32.21
CA THR A 122 -1.66 -30.04 32.71
C THR A 122 -0.76 -30.84 31.76
N CYS A 123 -1.31 -31.47 30.71
CA CYS A 123 -0.53 -32.28 29.77
C CYS A 123 -0.05 -31.52 28.53
N ILE A 124 -0.60 -30.33 28.24
CA ILE A 124 -0.16 -29.50 27.09
C ILE A 124 0.99 -28.58 27.50
N ALA A 125 0.99 -28.05 28.73
CA ALA A 125 2.07 -27.21 29.25
C ALA A 125 3.42 -27.94 29.43
N ALA A 126 3.42 -29.27 29.58
CA ALA A 126 4.61 -30.06 29.90
C ALA A 126 5.49 -30.42 28.68
N LEU A 127 4.95 -30.40 27.44
CA LEU A 127 5.76 -30.59 26.22
C LEU A 127 6.43 -29.29 25.74
N ALA A 128 5.88 -28.12 26.09
CA ALA A 128 6.47 -26.83 25.72
C ALA A 128 7.76 -26.50 26.50
N ALA A 129 7.97 -27.12 27.67
CA ALA A 129 9.07 -26.80 28.59
C ALA A 129 10.40 -27.57 28.35
N PHE A 130 10.45 -28.45 27.33
CA PHE A 130 11.67 -29.20 26.97
C PHE A 130 12.15 -28.98 25.53
N ALA A 131 11.59 -27.98 24.83
CA ALA A 131 12.29 -27.33 23.72
C ALA A 131 13.45 -26.51 24.30
N GLY A 132 14.57 -27.18 24.61
CA GLY A 132 15.78 -26.52 25.06
C GLY A 132 16.20 -25.48 24.03
N SER A 133 16.45 -24.25 24.49
CA SER A 133 16.91 -23.12 23.69
C SER A 133 18.35 -23.33 23.21
N GLY A 134 18.53 -24.26 22.29
CA GLY A 134 19.64 -24.23 21.37
C GLY A 134 19.47 -23.00 20.49
N GLN A 135 20.09 -21.88 20.87
CA GLN A 135 20.38 -20.80 19.93
C GLN A 135 21.22 -21.42 18.80
N GLN A 136 20.55 -21.77 17.70
CA GLN A 136 21.28 -21.99 16.46
C GLN A 136 21.85 -20.63 16.07
N CYS A 137 23.18 -20.56 16.06
CA CYS A 137 23.92 -19.42 15.58
C CYS A 137 23.72 -19.34 14.06
N HIS A 138 22.57 -18.82 13.63
CA HIS A 138 22.29 -18.58 12.22
C HIS A 138 23.33 -17.59 11.69
N ALA A 139 23.86 -17.89 10.51
CA ALA A 139 24.75 -16.99 9.81
C ALA A 139 23.99 -15.68 9.51
N GLN A 140 24.58 -14.55 9.93
CA GLN A 140 24.14 -13.19 9.64
C GLN A 140 23.76 -12.98 8.18
N ARG A 141 24.57 -13.57 7.29
CA ARG A 141 24.35 -13.68 5.86
C ARG A 141 24.13 -15.11 5.47
N VAL A 142 23.07 -15.36 4.72
CA VAL A 142 22.69 -16.71 4.31
C VAL A 142 23.70 -17.30 3.34
N LEU A 143 23.98 -18.59 3.52
CA LEU A 143 24.90 -19.35 2.67
C LEU A 143 24.13 -20.09 1.58
N GLY A 144 24.75 -20.16 0.41
CA GLY A 144 24.26 -20.90 -0.74
C GLY A 144 25.40 -21.55 -1.52
N ILE A 145 25.05 -22.15 -2.65
CA ILE A 145 25.96 -22.78 -3.59
C ILE A 145 25.49 -22.52 -5.01
N ASP A 146 26.30 -22.86 -6.01
CA ASP A 146 25.80 -23.07 -7.35
C ASP A 146 26.37 -24.35 -7.96
N VAL A 147 25.61 -24.94 -8.90
CA VAL A 147 25.92 -26.26 -9.47
C VAL A 147 25.52 -26.37 -10.94
N SER A 148 26.15 -27.32 -11.62
CA SER A 148 25.85 -27.70 -12.99
C SER A 148 26.02 -29.21 -13.22
N ALA A 149 25.93 -29.67 -14.46
CA ALA A 149 26.30 -31.04 -14.84
C ALA A 149 27.72 -31.46 -14.41
N TRP A 150 28.65 -30.54 -14.12
CA TRP A 150 30.02 -30.89 -13.71
C TRP A 150 30.11 -31.58 -12.35
N GLN A 151 29.19 -31.23 -11.44
CA GLN A 151 29.06 -31.88 -10.14
C GLN A 151 28.51 -33.29 -10.32
N SER A 152 27.41 -33.44 -11.09
CA SER A 152 26.75 -34.71 -11.48
C SER A 152 26.28 -35.61 -10.32
N GLY A 153 25.30 -36.50 -10.58
CA GLY A 153 24.94 -37.59 -9.65
C GLY A 153 24.33 -37.19 -8.29
N ILE A 154 24.01 -35.91 -8.08
CA ILE A 154 23.58 -35.34 -6.79
C ILE A 154 22.22 -35.93 -6.37
N SER A 155 22.19 -36.75 -5.32
CA SER A 155 20.98 -37.42 -4.82
C SER A 155 20.11 -36.50 -3.98
N GLN A 156 18.84 -36.88 -3.70
CA GLN A 156 18.00 -36.15 -2.76
C GLN A 156 18.63 -36.11 -1.35
N THR A 157 19.33 -37.18 -0.95
CA THR A 157 20.05 -37.23 0.34
C THR A 157 21.21 -36.24 0.39
N ASP A 158 21.86 -35.98 -0.74
CA ASP A 158 22.94 -34.99 -0.84
C ASP A 158 22.37 -33.57 -0.70
N TRP A 159 21.26 -33.25 -1.39
CA TRP A 159 20.54 -31.98 -1.20
C TRP A 159 20.03 -31.79 0.23
N ASN A 160 19.47 -32.84 0.84
CA ASN A 160 19.07 -32.81 2.24
C ASN A 160 20.28 -32.61 3.18
N SER A 161 21.46 -33.10 2.82
CA SER A 161 22.70 -32.88 3.60
C SER A 161 23.24 -31.46 3.43
N ALA A 162 23.08 -30.87 2.26
CA ALA A 162 23.49 -29.50 1.96
C ALA A 162 22.78 -28.47 2.86
N ILE A 163 21.47 -28.63 3.09
CA ILE A 163 20.71 -27.79 4.01
C ILE A 163 20.95 -28.16 5.48
N ASN A 164 20.76 -29.43 5.87
CA ASN A 164 20.77 -29.82 7.29
C ASN A 164 22.17 -29.84 7.93
N SER A 165 23.23 -30.06 7.13
CA SER A 165 24.61 -30.16 7.62
C SER A 165 25.55 -29.14 6.99
N GLY A 166 25.28 -28.72 5.74
CA GLY A 166 26.02 -27.66 5.06
C GLY A 166 25.46 -26.24 5.29
N ASN A 167 24.32 -26.10 5.97
CA ASN A 167 23.63 -24.82 6.20
C ASN A 167 23.42 -24.00 4.89
N ARG A 168 23.16 -24.67 3.76
CA ARG A 168 22.88 -24.01 2.48
C ARG A 168 21.37 -23.83 2.33
N GLN A 169 20.91 -22.58 2.22
CA GLN A 169 19.49 -22.23 2.12
C GLN A 169 19.07 -21.80 0.71
N PHE A 170 20.03 -21.44 -0.16
CA PHE A 170 19.76 -21.14 -1.56
C PHE A 170 20.74 -21.82 -2.51
N VAL A 171 20.33 -21.94 -3.78
CA VAL A 171 21.18 -22.47 -4.85
C VAL A 171 20.85 -21.89 -6.22
N PHE A 172 21.87 -21.60 -7.03
CA PHE A 172 21.71 -21.37 -8.47
C PHE A 172 22.12 -22.63 -9.27
N ILE A 173 21.34 -22.97 -10.30
CA ILE A 173 21.53 -24.22 -11.05
C ILE A 173 21.61 -23.89 -12.55
N ARG A 174 22.66 -24.35 -13.23
CA ARG A 174 22.76 -24.13 -14.68
C ARG A 174 21.63 -24.86 -15.40
N SER A 175 20.94 -24.15 -16.29
CA SER A 175 19.95 -24.73 -17.20
C SER A 175 20.49 -24.91 -18.62
N SER A 176 21.28 -23.95 -19.10
CA SER A 176 21.62 -23.81 -20.51
C SER A 176 22.90 -22.99 -20.72
N ARG A 177 23.41 -23.01 -21.95
CA ARG A 177 24.54 -22.21 -22.44
C ARG A 177 24.39 -21.89 -23.93
N GLY A 178 24.64 -20.64 -24.29
CA GLY A 178 24.71 -20.16 -25.68
C GLY A 178 23.34 -20.01 -26.36
N GLY A 179 23.32 -19.56 -27.62
CA GLY A 179 22.09 -19.35 -28.39
C GLY A 179 21.25 -20.60 -28.70
N THR A 180 20.10 -20.43 -29.38
CA THR A 180 19.24 -21.55 -29.80
C THR A 180 19.85 -22.39 -30.92
N THR A 181 20.90 -21.89 -31.59
CA THR A 181 21.50 -22.49 -32.79
C THR A 181 22.81 -23.26 -32.51
N GLY A 182 23.17 -24.14 -33.45
CA GLY A 182 24.33 -25.03 -33.35
C GLY A 182 24.04 -26.40 -32.71
N TYR A 183 24.95 -27.36 -32.88
CA TYR A 183 24.86 -28.72 -32.35
C TYR A 183 26.05 -29.01 -31.42
N ASP A 184 25.80 -29.33 -30.16
CA ASP A 184 26.80 -30.00 -29.30
C ASP A 184 26.70 -31.52 -29.55
N TYR A 185 27.73 -32.11 -30.15
CA TYR A 185 27.74 -33.53 -30.53
C TYR A 185 28.20 -34.48 -29.41
N ARG A 186 28.31 -34.00 -28.16
CA ARG A 186 28.74 -34.81 -27.01
C ARG A 186 27.56 -35.50 -26.34
N HIS A 187 27.62 -36.82 -26.25
CA HIS A 187 26.54 -37.65 -25.71
C HIS A 187 26.67 -37.90 -24.18
N ASP A 188 27.71 -37.34 -23.55
CA ASP A 188 28.13 -37.63 -22.17
C ASP A 188 28.85 -36.45 -21.45
N GLY A 189 28.97 -35.28 -22.07
CA GLY A 189 29.59 -34.09 -21.48
C GLY A 189 31.13 -34.13 -21.32
N LEU A 190 31.80 -35.25 -21.65
CA LEU A 190 33.26 -35.40 -21.54
C LEU A 190 33.92 -35.34 -22.93
N SER A 191 35.22 -35.00 -22.97
CA SER A 191 35.93 -34.68 -24.22
C SER A 191 36.44 -35.91 -24.97
N PRO A 192 36.13 -36.09 -26.26
CA PRO A 192 36.79 -37.07 -27.13
C PRO A 192 38.04 -36.51 -27.84
N THR A 193 38.99 -35.92 -27.10
CA THR A 193 40.41 -35.76 -27.49
C THR A 193 40.79 -35.03 -28.80
N THR A 194 39.88 -34.38 -29.53
CA THR A 194 40.16 -33.72 -30.81
C THR A 194 40.06 -32.19 -30.69
N ASN A 195 41.19 -31.48 -30.85
CA ASN A 195 41.35 -30.04 -30.61
C ASN A 195 40.59 -29.11 -31.61
N ALA A 196 39.27 -29.21 -31.69
CA ALA A 196 38.39 -28.33 -32.44
C ALA A 196 37.31 -27.69 -31.53
N TYR A 197 37.59 -27.51 -30.24
CA TYR A 197 36.60 -27.09 -29.25
C TYR A 197 36.51 -25.55 -29.12
N THR A 198 35.44 -24.96 -29.64
CA THR A 198 35.06 -23.56 -29.37
C THR A 198 33.88 -23.43 -28.39
N GLY A 199 33.16 -24.53 -28.16
CA GLY A 199 31.96 -24.58 -27.33
C GLY A 199 30.79 -23.72 -27.83
N SER A 200 30.85 -23.15 -29.04
CA SER A 200 29.95 -22.09 -29.56
C SER A 200 28.49 -22.48 -29.79
N GLN A 201 28.04 -23.65 -29.32
CA GLN A 201 26.75 -24.23 -29.68
C GLN A 201 25.82 -24.32 -28.46
N ARG A 202 24.51 -24.30 -28.76
CA ARG A 202 23.43 -24.67 -27.84
C ARG A 202 23.82 -25.89 -26.99
N TYR A 203 23.78 -25.74 -25.68
CA TYR A 203 23.96 -26.83 -24.71
C TYR A 203 22.90 -26.76 -23.62
N ASP A 204 22.19 -27.88 -23.45
CA ASP A 204 21.12 -28.07 -22.48
C ASP A 204 21.72 -28.83 -21.28
N ASP A 205 21.63 -28.32 -20.05
CA ASP A 205 22.22 -29.03 -18.89
C ASP A 205 21.35 -30.24 -18.49
N PRO A 206 21.84 -31.48 -18.67
CA PRO A 206 20.98 -32.66 -18.56
C PRO A 206 20.54 -32.97 -17.12
N TYR A 207 21.14 -32.33 -16.10
CA TYR A 207 20.77 -32.52 -14.70
C TYR A 207 19.87 -31.40 -14.15
N PHE A 208 19.64 -30.32 -14.89
CA PHE A 208 18.92 -29.12 -14.43
C PHE A 208 17.57 -29.45 -13.76
N GLY A 209 16.65 -30.09 -14.50
CA GLY A 209 15.30 -30.39 -14.02
C GLY A 209 15.27 -31.33 -12.79
N GLN A 210 16.24 -32.24 -12.67
CA GLN A 210 16.41 -33.08 -11.48
C GLN A 210 16.93 -32.27 -10.29
N ASN A 211 17.95 -31.44 -10.50
CA ASN A 211 18.57 -30.66 -9.44
C ASN A 211 17.60 -29.63 -8.87
N ILE A 212 16.88 -28.88 -9.71
CA ILE A 212 15.92 -27.86 -9.24
C ILE A 212 14.75 -28.51 -8.47
N THR A 213 14.27 -29.66 -8.94
CA THR A 213 13.26 -30.47 -8.24
C THR A 213 13.75 -30.93 -6.86
N ARG A 214 15.00 -31.42 -6.77
CA ARG A 214 15.54 -31.97 -5.51
C ARG A 214 15.95 -30.89 -4.51
N ALA A 215 16.46 -29.76 -4.99
CA ALA A 215 16.84 -28.61 -4.17
C ALA A 215 15.60 -28.00 -3.48
N THR A 216 14.52 -27.74 -4.23
CA THR A 216 13.28 -27.21 -3.64
C THR A 216 12.61 -28.22 -2.71
N ASN A 217 12.61 -29.52 -3.04
CA ASN A 217 12.14 -30.58 -2.15
C ASN A 217 12.96 -30.70 -0.85
N ALA A 218 14.24 -30.34 -0.88
CA ALA A 218 15.09 -30.27 0.32
C ALA A 218 14.83 -29.01 1.15
N GLY A 219 14.16 -27.99 0.58
CA GLY A 219 13.85 -26.73 1.25
C GLY A 219 14.73 -25.54 0.84
N LEU A 220 15.57 -25.66 -0.20
CA LEU A 220 16.39 -24.54 -0.68
C LEU A 220 15.61 -23.63 -1.65
N PHE A 221 15.77 -22.32 -1.50
CA PHE A 221 15.38 -21.34 -2.51
C PHE A 221 16.25 -21.52 -3.75
N ALA A 222 15.66 -22.02 -4.84
CA ALA A 222 16.40 -22.36 -6.05
C ALA A 222 16.22 -21.28 -7.14
N GLY A 223 17.32 -20.96 -7.81
CA GLY A 223 17.38 -20.12 -9.00
C GLY A 223 18.01 -20.88 -10.17
N THR A 224 17.97 -20.27 -11.34
CA THR A 224 18.45 -20.86 -12.60
C THR A 224 19.39 -19.91 -13.30
N TYR A 225 20.44 -20.41 -13.96
CA TYR A 225 21.38 -19.58 -14.72
C TYR A 225 21.62 -20.08 -16.15
N HIS A 226 22.01 -19.13 -17.00
CA HIS A 226 22.40 -19.33 -18.39
C HIS A 226 23.82 -18.80 -18.62
N PHE A 227 24.76 -19.69 -18.95
CA PHE A 227 26.13 -19.30 -19.28
C PHE A 227 26.14 -18.63 -20.66
N ALA A 228 26.33 -17.31 -20.68
CA ALA A 228 26.25 -16.50 -21.89
C ALA A 228 27.46 -16.73 -22.80
N ARG A 229 27.25 -16.66 -24.12
CA ARG A 229 28.29 -16.81 -25.15
C ARG A 229 28.35 -15.64 -26.14
N PRO A 230 28.50 -14.38 -25.66
CA PRO A 230 28.69 -13.22 -26.53
C PRO A 230 29.98 -13.26 -27.37
N ASP A 231 30.97 -14.08 -26.99
CA ASP A 231 32.18 -14.39 -27.78
C ASP A 231 31.88 -15.08 -29.13
N ILE A 232 30.65 -15.56 -29.31
CA ILE A 232 30.20 -16.14 -30.58
C ILE A 232 29.73 -15.03 -31.49
N ILE A 233 30.71 -14.41 -32.14
CA ILE A 233 30.54 -13.43 -33.22
C ILE A 233 30.54 -14.12 -34.59
N ALA A 234 30.09 -13.41 -35.63
CA ALA A 234 30.16 -13.90 -37.00
C ALA A 234 31.63 -14.13 -37.39
N GLY A 235 31.97 -15.35 -37.81
CA GLY A 235 33.36 -15.76 -38.04
C GLY A 235 33.93 -16.71 -36.99
N THR A 236 33.32 -16.84 -35.80
CA THR A 236 33.78 -17.78 -34.77
C THR A 236 33.63 -19.23 -35.25
N LEU A 237 34.64 -20.08 -35.03
CA LEU A 237 34.57 -21.50 -35.42
C LEU A 237 33.58 -22.27 -34.54
N ASN A 238 32.99 -23.32 -35.10
CA ASN A 238 32.15 -24.31 -34.42
C ASN A 238 32.96 -25.54 -34.01
N SER A 239 32.39 -26.39 -33.15
CA SER A 239 33.02 -27.61 -32.63
C SER A 239 33.35 -28.67 -33.70
N ASN A 240 32.69 -28.57 -34.86
CA ASN A 240 32.95 -29.38 -36.05
C ASN A 240 33.91 -28.70 -37.06
N GLY A 241 34.52 -27.57 -36.69
CA GLY A 241 35.44 -26.80 -37.52
C GLY A 241 34.81 -25.93 -38.61
N THR A 242 33.47 -25.85 -38.71
CA THR A 242 32.82 -24.89 -39.63
C THR A 242 32.86 -23.48 -39.04
N VAL A 243 32.80 -22.44 -39.89
CA VAL A 243 32.62 -21.06 -39.42
C VAL A 243 31.15 -20.84 -39.06
N ASN A 244 30.86 -20.21 -37.92
CA ASN A 244 29.53 -19.75 -37.57
C ASN A 244 29.20 -18.49 -38.40
N PRO A 245 28.19 -18.53 -39.30
CA PRO A 245 27.82 -17.37 -40.10
C PRO A 245 27.06 -16.30 -39.31
N THR A 246 26.53 -16.64 -38.13
CA THR A 246 25.63 -15.79 -37.35
C THR A 246 26.23 -15.54 -35.97
N ALA A 247 26.25 -14.29 -35.52
CA ALA A 247 26.60 -13.99 -34.13
C ALA A 247 25.44 -14.33 -33.19
N ASN A 248 25.75 -14.80 -31.98
CA ASN A 248 24.75 -14.88 -30.91
C ASN A 248 24.33 -13.46 -30.51
N THR A 249 23.04 -13.27 -30.28
CA THR A 249 22.45 -12.04 -29.74
C THR A 249 21.91 -12.31 -28.34
N GLY A 250 21.74 -11.28 -27.51
CA GLY A 250 21.16 -11.46 -26.17
C GLY A 250 19.78 -12.10 -26.23
N ALA A 251 18.95 -11.68 -27.19
CA ALA A 251 17.63 -12.24 -27.41
C ALA A 251 17.63 -13.74 -27.80
N ASP A 252 18.58 -14.22 -28.61
CA ASP A 252 18.68 -15.65 -28.97
C ASP A 252 19.12 -16.51 -27.75
N GLU A 253 20.01 -15.98 -26.92
CA GLU A 253 20.43 -16.67 -25.69
C GLU A 253 19.32 -16.66 -24.63
N ALA A 254 18.56 -15.57 -24.52
CA ALA A 254 17.35 -15.49 -23.71
C ALA A 254 16.26 -16.46 -24.18
N ASP A 255 16.00 -16.56 -25.48
CA ASP A 255 15.04 -17.54 -26.03
C ASP A 255 15.45 -18.99 -25.69
N HIS A 256 16.76 -19.32 -25.74
CA HIS A 256 17.23 -20.63 -25.28
C HIS A 256 17.04 -20.81 -23.77
N PHE A 257 17.33 -19.79 -22.97
CA PHE A 257 17.13 -19.85 -21.51
C PHE A 257 15.66 -20.05 -21.14
N ILE A 258 14.75 -19.32 -21.78
CA ILE A 258 13.29 -19.45 -21.65
C ILE A 258 12.84 -20.87 -22.03
N GLN A 259 13.32 -21.40 -23.17
CA GLN A 259 13.01 -22.78 -23.61
C GLN A 259 13.44 -23.85 -22.60
N MET A 260 14.47 -23.60 -21.79
CA MET A 260 14.99 -24.56 -20.81
C MET A 260 14.47 -24.36 -19.39
N ALA A 261 14.16 -23.12 -18.98
CA ALA A 261 13.94 -22.78 -17.58
C ALA A 261 12.69 -21.94 -17.26
N SER A 262 11.88 -21.51 -18.24
CA SER A 262 10.63 -20.73 -18.02
C SER A 262 9.62 -21.39 -17.06
N ALA A 263 9.62 -22.72 -16.95
CA ALA A 263 8.85 -23.42 -15.91
C ALA A 263 9.16 -22.94 -14.49
N TRP A 264 10.37 -22.45 -14.21
CA TRP A 264 10.81 -22.00 -12.88
C TRP A 264 11.06 -20.48 -12.79
N MET A 265 10.84 -19.73 -13.88
CA MET A 265 10.88 -18.26 -13.89
C MET A 265 9.57 -17.67 -13.34
N ARG A 266 9.26 -17.92 -12.06
CA ARG A 266 7.98 -17.54 -11.41
C ARG A 266 8.11 -17.43 -9.88
N PRO A 267 7.10 -16.91 -9.16
CA PRO A 267 7.16 -16.75 -7.70
C PRO A 267 7.49 -18.02 -6.91
N GLY A 268 8.30 -17.83 -5.87
CA GLY A 268 8.89 -18.91 -5.06
C GLY A 268 10.25 -19.41 -5.54
N TYR A 269 10.79 -18.85 -6.63
CA TYR A 269 12.14 -19.12 -7.15
C TYR A 269 12.98 -17.84 -7.15
N LEU A 270 14.30 -18.00 -7.08
CA LEU A 270 15.26 -16.90 -7.25
C LEU A 270 15.33 -16.45 -8.73
N PRO A 271 15.86 -15.24 -9.02
CA PRO A 271 15.75 -14.66 -10.35
C PRO A 271 16.50 -15.51 -11.38
N PRO A 272 16.06 -15.53 -12.65
CA PRO A 272 16.85 -16.10 -13.72
C PRO A 272 18.15 -15.28 -13.87
N VAL A 273 19.29 -15.94 -14.00
CA VAL A 273 20.62 -15.28 -14.02
C VAL A 273 21.24 -15.33 -15.42
N LEU A 274 21.68 -14.18 -15.93
CA LEU A 274 22.66 -14.08 -17.01
C LEU A 274 24.07 -14.26 -16.42
N ASP A 275 24.73 -15.37 -16.73
CA ASP A 275 26.11 -15.65 -16.31
C ASP A 275 27.08 -15.16 -17.40
N LEU A 276 27.77 -14.05 -17.12
CA LEU A 276 28.52 -13.24 -18.09
C LEU A 276 30.03 -13.24 -17.81
N GLU A 277 30.71 -14.29 -18.26
CA GLU A 277 32.15 -14.52 -18.03
C GLU A 277 33.06 -14.34 -19.26
N VAL A 278 32.53 -14.34 -20.48
CA VAL A 278 33.29 -14.38 -21.74
C VAL A 278 32.90 -13.25 -22.72
N GLY A 279 33.62 -13.11 -23.84
CA GLY A 279 33.32 -12.14 -24.91
C GLY A 279 33.94 -10.74 -24.74
N PHE A 280 34.53 -10.45 -23.57
CA PHE A 280 35.19 -9.18 -23.25
C PHE A 280 36.43 -8.85 -24.12
N SER A 281 36.96 -9.83 -24.87
CA SER A 281 38.01 -9.65 -25.88
C SER A 281 37.48 -9.41 -27.30
N ASP A 282 36.21 -9.74 -27.54
CA ASP A 282 35.61 -9.93 -28.86
C ASP A 282 34.54 -8.87 -29.16
N ARG A 283 34.08 -8.18 -28.11
CA ARG A 283 33.13 -7.06 -28.15
C ARG A 283 33.64 -5.88 -27.33
N THR A 284 33.27 -4.67 -27.73
CA THR A 284 33.45 -3.45 -26.93
C THR A 284 32.55 -3.45 -25.69
N PRO A 285 32.84 -2.62 -24.66
CA PRO A 285 31.97 -2.48 -23.49
C PRO A 285 30.51 -2.12 -23.82
N ASP A 286 30.29 -1.26 -24.82
CA ASP A 286 28.94 -0.91 -25.29
C ASP A 286 28.24 -2.12 -25.93
N GLU A 287 28.92 -2.89 -26.79
CA GLU A 287 28.36 -4.11 -27.39
C GLU A 287 28.10 -5.22 -26.36
N MET A 288 28.87 -5.28 -25.28
CA MET A 288 28.66 -6.21 -24.15
C MET A 288 27.44 -5.82 -23.31
N LEU A 289 27.26 -4.53 -22.99
CA LEU A 289 26.05 -4.09 -22.28
C LEU A 289 24.80 -4.15 -23.18
N GLN A 290 24.91 -3.83 -24.48
CA GLN A 290 23.79 -3.99 -25.39
C GLN A 290 23.35 -5.45 -25.51
N PHE A 291 24.29 -6.40 -25.66
CA PHE A 291 23.98 -7.83 -25.61
C PHE A 291 23.28 -8.22 -24.29
N SER A 292 23.69 -7.64 -23.17
CA SER A 292 23.09 -7.91 -21.86
C SER A 292 21.68 -7.33 -21.74
N LEU A 293 21.44 -6.12 -22.28
CA LEU A 293 20.11 -5.51 -22.35
C LEU A 293 19.18 -6.33 -23.26
N ASP A 294 19.61 -6.67 -24.47
CA ASP A 294 18.84 -7.51 -25.42
C ASP A 294 18.39 -8.84 -24.77
N PHE A 295 19.22 -9.42 -23.88
CA PHE A 295 18.88 -10.62 -23.11
C PHE A 295 17.84 -10.35 -22.03
N SER A 296 18.00 -9.26 -21.26
CA SER A 296 17.05 -8.89 -20.20
C SER A 296 15.70 -8.48 -20.76
N ASP A 297 15.68 -7.61 -21.78
CA ASP A 297 14.46 -7.13 -22.42
C ASP A 297 13.68 -8.29 -23.04
N ARG A 298 14.36 -9.29 -23.61
CA ARG A 298 13.69 -10.49 -24.13
C ARG A 298 13.07 -11.37 -23.03
N ILE A 299 13.69 -11.46 -21.86
CA ILE A 299 13.07 -12.15 -20.70
C ILE A 299 11.88 -11.34 -20.19
N TYR A 300 12.00 -10.01 -20.12
CA TYR A 300 10.91 -9.14 -19.70
C TYR A 300 9.70 -9.21 -20.66
N GLU A 301 9.94 -9.15 -21.97
CA GLU A 301 8.91 -9.26 -23.02
C GLU A 301 8.09 -10.57 -22.92
N VAL A 302 8.74 -11.69 -22.59
CA VAL A 302 8.11 -13.01 -22.59
C VAL A 302 7.57 -13.41 -21.21
N MET A 303 8.24 -13.01 -20.13
CA MET A 303 7.97 -13.49 -18.76
C MET A 303 7.49 -12.39 -17.78
N GLY A 304 7.56 -11.10 -18.17
CA GLY A 304 7.18 -9.96 -17.33
C GLY A 304 8.08 -9.71 -16.11
N ILE A 305 9.33 -10.22 -16.13
CA ILE A 305 10.26 -10.15 -15.00
C ILE A 305 11.69 -9.81 -15.46
N ARG A 306 12.51 -9.26 -14.56
CA ARG A 306 13.93 -8.92 -14.84
C ARG A 306 14.91 -9.95 -14.26
N PRO A 307 15.90 -10.41 -15.05
CA PRO A 307 16.94 -11.32 -14.58
C PRO A 307 17.93 -10.64 -13.62
N ALA A 308 18.74 -11.45 -12.94
CA ALA A 308 19.97 -11.01 -12.27
C ALA A 308 21.17 -11.17 -13.21
N MET A 309 22.28 -10.45 -12.95
CA MET A 309 23.55 -10.69 -13.64
C MET A 309 24.56 -11.33 -12.69
N TYR A 310 25.16 -12.45 -13.12
CA TYR A 310 26.39 -12.95 -12.55
C TYR A 310 27.58 -12.45 -13.36
N THR A 311 28.50 -11.74 -12.71
CA THR A 311 29.75 -11.27 -13.30
C THR A 311 30.70 -10.81 -12.18
N GLY A 312 32.00 -10.62 -12.46
CA GLY A 312 32.93 -10.17 -11.43
C GLY A 312 34.33 -9.82 -11.93
N GLY A 313 35.18 -9.34 -11.02
CA GLY A 313 36.60 -9.12 -11.31
C GLY A 313 36.85 -8.11 -12.44
N SER A 314 37.70 -8.52 -13.40
CA SER A 314 38.02 -7.74 -14.59
C SER A 314 36.83 -7.53 -15.53
N ASN A 315 35.82 -8.40 -15.46
CA ASN A 315 34.69 -8.39 -16.38
C ASN A 315 33.77 -7.20 -16.04
N SER A 316 33.36 -7.09 -14.77
CA SER A 316 32.64 -5.94 -14.23
C SER A 316 33.37 -4.62 -14.50
N LEU A 317 34.69 -4.56 -14.25
CA LEU A 317 35.52 -3.38 -14.53
C LEU A 317 35.53 -3.02 -16.03
N THR A 318 35.42 -3.99 -16.93
CA THR A 318 35.32 -3.72 -18.38
C THR A 318 33.98 -3.08 -18.73
N LEU A 319 32.88 -3.53 -18.10
CA LEU A 319 31.53 -2.96 -18.29
C LEU A 319 31.42 -1.50 -17.83
N GLN A 320 32.19 -1.07 -16.83
CA GLN A 320 32.29 0.35 -16.43
C GLN A 320 32.71 1.26 -17.61
N GLY A 321 33.45 0.73 -18.58
CA GLY A 321 33.92 1.46 -19.77
C GLY A 321 32.83 1.77 -20.80
N ALA A 322 31.60 1.27 -20.63
CA ALA A 322 30.48 1.57 -21.49
C ALA A 322 29.93 3.00 -21.29
N SER A 323 29.17 3.46 -22.29
CA SER A 323 28.41 4.70 -22.26
C SER A 323 27.48 4.78 -21.05
N LEU A 324 27.32 5.98 -20.49
CA LEU A 324 26.51 6.21 -19.28
C LEU A 324 25.05 5.76 -19.49
N SER A 325 24.48 6.03 -20.67
CA SER A 325 23.12 5.63 -21.01
C SER A 325 22.87 4.12 -20.96
N LEU A 326 23.84 3.28 -21.33
CA LEU A 326 23.73 1.83 -21.20
C LEU A 326 23.89 1.40 -19.73
N ARG A 327 24.84 2.00 -19.00
CA ARG A 327 25.05 1.72 -17.56
C ARG A 327 23.83 2.08 -16.71
N GLN A 328 23.12 3.15 -17.06
CA GLN A 328 21.87 3.55 -16.43
C GLN A 328 20.76 2.50 -16.64
N GLN A 329 20.49 2.07 -17.87
CA GLN A 329 19.49 1.03 -18.14
C GLN A 329 19.81 -0.28 -17.41
N VAL A 330 21.09 -0.66 -17.34
CA VAL A 330 21.55 -1.92 -16.72
C VAL A 330 21.40 -1.92 -15.19
N ALA A 331 21.64 -0.78 -14.51
CA ALA A 331 21.89 -0.76 -13.08
C ALA A 331 21.31 0.43 -12.29
N GLN A 332 20.68 1.42 -12.93
CA GLN A 332 20.03 2.53 -12.21
C GLN A 332 18.66 2.08 -11.68
N VAL A 333 18.49 2.13 -10.36
CA VAL A 333 17.19 1.93 -9.71
C VAL A 333 16.26 3.13 -9.91
N THR A 334 14.95 2.87 -9.95
CA THR A 334 13.89 3.90 -9.91
C THR A 334 13.70 4.45 -8.50
N THR A 335 12.87 5.49 -8.36
CA THR A 335 12.42 5.99 -7.05
C THR A 335 11.65 4.92 -6.28
N ASP A 336 10.69 4.28 -6.96
CA ASP A 336 9.82 3.26 -6.38
C ASP A 336 10.44 1.88 -6.55
N GLN A 337 10.99 1.34 -5.45
CA GLN A 337 11.63 0.03 -5.42
C GLN A 337 10.90 -0.91 -4.43
N PRO A 338 10.87 -2.22 -4.70
CA PRO A 338 11.30 -2.89 -5.93
C PRO A 338 10.41 -2.54 -7.12
N SER A 339 10.97 -2.68 -8.33
CA SER A 339 10.30 -2.50 -9.62
C SER A 339 10.68 -3.66 -10.55
N VAL A 340 9.77 -4.06 -11.44
CA VAL A 340 10.06 -4.99 -12.55
C VAL A 340 10.34 -4.27 -13.86
N LEU A 341 10.19 -2.95 -13.91
CA LEU A 341 10.51 -2.16 -15.10
C LEU A 341 12.02 -1.91 -15.21
N ASN A 342 12.61 -1.39 -14.12
CA ASN A 342 14.03 -1.02 -14.04
C ASN A 342 14.59 -1.25 -12.61
N PRO A 343 15.89 -1.57 -12.46
CA PRO A 343 16.91 -1.71 -13.51
C PRO A 343 16.71 -2.95 -14.37
N ALA A 344 17.34 -3.00 -15.56
CA ALA A 344 17.28 -4.18 -16.42
C ALA A 344 17.89 -5.44 -15.77
N PHE A 345 18.71 -5.29 -14.73
CA PHE A 345 19.17 -6.41 -13.91
C PHE A 345 18.82 -6.21 -12.43
N SER A 346 17.87 -7.00 -11.94
CA SER A 346 17.24 -6.90 -10.61
C SER A 346 18.17 -7.22 -9.45
N ALA A 347 19.31 -7.89 -9.72
CA ALA A 347 20.32 -8.22 -8.72
C ALA A 347 21.70 -8.39 -9.38
N LEU A 348 22.75 -8.05 -8.63
CA LEU A 348 24.14 -8.36 -8.98
C LEU A 348 24.63 -9.55 -8.14
N TRP A 349 24.91 -10.67 -8.81
CA TRP A 349 25.61 -11.81 -8.22
C TRP A 349 27.10 -11.69 -8.56
N ASN A 350 27.89 -11.19 -7.62
CA ASN A 350 29.27 -10.84 -7.89
C ASN A 350 30.25 -12.01 -7.70
N ALA A 351 31.09 -12.28 -8.70
CA ALA A 351 32.18 -13.27 -8.60
C ALA A 351 33.45 -12.65 -8.01
N ARG A 352 33.86 -13.08 -6.80
CA ARG A 352 35.15 -12.66 -6.23
C ARG A 352 35.78 -13.71 -5.32
N TYR A 353 36.76 -14.42 -5.87
CA TYR A 353 37.56 -15.36 -5.12
C TYR A 353 38.66 -14.64 -4.33
N VAL A 354 38.52 -14.60 -3.00
CA VAL A 354 39.50 -13.94 -2.11
C VAL A 354 40.62 -14.92 -1.72
N ASN A 355 40.28 -16.18 -1.44
CA ASN A 355 41.23 -17.24 -1.14
C ASN A 355 40.70 -18.60 -1.65
N GLN A 356 41.33 -19.16 -2.68
CA GLN A 356 40.93 -20.44 -3.30
C GLN A 356 41.66 -21.65 -2.72
N ASP A 357 42.69 -21.42 -1.90
CA ASP A 357 43.43 -22.48 -1.21
C ASP A 357 42.79 -22.78 0.15
N ASP A 358 42.15 -21.79 0.77
CA ASP A 358 41.39 -21.91 2.02
C ASP A 358 40.12 -21.00 2.00
N PRO A 359 39.00 -21.48 1.42
CA PRO A 359 37.74 -20.73 1.36
C PRO A 359 37.13 -20.38 2.72
N GLU A 360 37.35 -21.23 3.73
CA GLU A 360 36.80 -21.04 5.09
C GLU A 360 37.50 -19.90 5.84
N SER A 361 38.70 -19.50 5.41
CA SER A 361 39.40 -18.30 5.91
C SER A 361 38.76 -16.97 5.51
N ILE A 362 37.81 -16.97 4.55
CA ILE A 362 37.21 -15.74 4.02
C ILE A 362 36.13 -15.25 4.99
N PRO A 363 36.20 -14.02 5.53
CA PRO A 363 35.23 -13.48 6.49
C PRO A 363 33.91 -13.05 5.82
N ILE A 364 33.21 -13.99 5.18
CA ILE A 364 32.02 -13.75 4.35
C ILE A 364 30.84 -13.08 5.09
N GLN A 365 30.79 -13.20 6.41
CA GLN A 365 29.74 -12.63 7.26
C GLN A 365 29.92 -11.12 7.50
N THR A 366 31.15 -10.60 7.46
CA THR A 366 31.48 -9.20 7.81
C THR A 366 32.27 -8.44 6.73
N SER A 367 32.80 -9.14 5.72
CA SER A 367 33.53 -8.55 4.59
C SER A 367 32.67 -8.47 3.34
N ASN A 368 33.04 -7.59 2.41
CA ASN A 368 32.38 -7.44 1.11
C ASN A 368 33.36 -7.77 -0.04
N PRO A 369 32.89 -8.12 -1.25
CA PRO A 369 33.75 -8.42 -2.40
C PRO A 369 34.78 -7.30 -2.70
N LYS A 370 34.35 -6.04 -2.55
CA LYS A 370 35.15 -4.82 -2.79
C LYS A 370 36.12 -4.47 -1.65
N ALA A 371 36.14 -5.18 -0.52
CA ALA A 371 36.97 -4.84 0.66
C ALA A 371 38.50 -4.83 0.41
N SER A 372 38.96 -5.30 -0.75
CA SER A 372 40.38 -5.38 -1.14
C SER A 372 40.75 -4.59 -2.41
N TYR A 373 39.81 -3.89 -3.08
CA TYR A 373 40.07 -3.20 -4.35
C TYR A 373 39.01 -2.11 -4.68
N ASN A 374 39.20 -1.31 -5.73
CA ASN A 374 38.25 -0.25 -6.15
C ASN A 374 37.73 -0.44 -7.60
N GLY A 375 36.56 0.13 -7.92
CA GLY A 375 35.91 0.01 -9.24
C GLY A 375 35.53 -1.43 -9.59
N PHE A 376 34.86 -2.10 -8.66
CA PHE A 376 34.77 -3.56 -8.64
C PHE A 376 33.39 -4.09 -9.06
N TYR A 377 32.34 -3.27 -8.99
CA TYR A 377 30.98 -3.70 -9.37
C TYR A 377 30.64 -3.33 -10.82
N GLY A 378 31.35 -2.37 -11.44
CA GLY A 378 31.28 -2.07 -12.88
C GLY A 378 30.35 -0.87 -13.17
N PRO A 379 29.23 -1.06 -13.88
CA PRO A 379 27.98 -0.35 -13.55
C PRO A 379 27.63 -0.58 -12.06
N TRP A 380 26.46 -0.13 -11.58
CA TRP A 380 26.07 -0.20 -10.14
C TRP A 380 26.94 0.68 -9.21
N ASP A 381 28.28 0.69 -9.34
CA ASP A 381 29.23 1.59 -8.67
C ASP A 381 28.94 3.09 -8.97
N ASP A 382 28.13 3.38 -9.98
CA ASP A 382 27.69 4.72 -10.40
C ASP A 382 26.56 5.32 -9.52
N PHE A 383 25.78 4.51 -8.81
CA PHE A 383 24.46 4.91 -8.26
C PHE A 383 24.40 5.04 -6.73
N GLY A 384 25.53 5.38 -6.11
CA GLY A 384 25.60 5.82 -4.71
C GLY A 384 25.64 4.71 -3.66
N ASP A 385 25.18 3.50 -3.95
CA ASP A 385 25.46 2.33 -3.10
C ASP A 385 26.95 1.95 -3.21
N SER A 386 27.60 1.76 -2.06
CA SER A 386 28.99 1.33 -1.98
C SER A 386 29.16 -0.19 -2.07
N GLN A 387 28.09 -0.97 -1.89
CA GLN A 387 28.07 -2.43 -1.88
C GLN A 387 26.86 -3.05 -2.65
N PRO A 388 26.56 -2.66 -3.90
CA PRO A 388 25.35 -3.06 -4.66
C PRO A 388 25.26 -4.54 -5.08
N TRP A 389 26.00 -5.44 -4.44
CA TRP A 389 25.94 -6.88 -4.68
C TRP A 389 24.83 -7.51 -3.83
N THR A 390 24.02 -8.38 -4.45
CA THR A 390 22.99 -9.18 -3.78
C THR A 390 23.54 -10.52 -3.29
N PHE A 391 24.34 -11.17 -4.15
CA PHE A 391 24.98 -12.46 -3.89
C PHE A 391 26.47 -12.34 -4.21
N TRP A 392 27.29 -13.13 -3.52
CA TRP A 392 28.74 -13.17 -3.73
C TRP A 392 29.21 -14.62 -3.83
N GLN A 393 29.75 -15.01 -4.99
CA GLN A 393 30.50 -16.25 -5.16
C GLN A 393 31.92 -16.04 -4.65
N TYR A 394 32.22 -16.58 -3.46
CA TYR A 394 33.42 -16.25 -2.70
C TYR A 394 34.57 -17.24 -2.90
N ALA A 395 34.27 -18.44 -3.39
CA ALA A 395 35.25 -19.43 -3.85
C ALA A 395 34.59 -20.43 -4.82
N SER A 396 35.38 -21.00 -5.74
CA SER A 396 35.00 -22.13 -6.61
C SER A 396 35.56 -23.48 -6.13
N THR A 397 35.94 -23.50 -4.86
CA THR A 397 36.81 -24.53 -4.28
C THR A 397 36.29 -25.06 -2.94
N GLY A 398 35.08 -24.66 -2.55
CA GLY A 398 34.48 -25.01 -1.26
C GLY A 398 34.08 -26.48 -1.16
N GLU A 399 34.00 -26.96 0.08
CA GLU A 399 33.53 -28.29 0.43
C GLU A 399 32.18 -28.20 1.13
N VAL A 400 31.18 -28.93 0.62
CA VAL A 400 29.80 -28.86 1.14
C VAL A 400 29.30 -30.27 1.48
N PRO A 401 28.81 -30.53 2.71
CA PRO A 401 28.18 -31.80 3.08
C PRO A 401 27.12 -32.26 2.08
N GLY A 402 27.17 -33.53 1.69
CA GLY A 402 26.41 -34.10 0.57
C GLY A 402 27.20 -34.15 -0.75
N PHE A 403 27.99 -33.11 -1.06
CA PHE A 403 28.74 -33.02 -2.30
C PHE A 403 30.17 -33.60 -2.21
N ILE A 404 30.79 -33.54 -1.03
CA ILE A 404 32.15 -34.04 -0.76
C ILE A 404 32.34 -35.50 -1.22
N ASN A 405 31.32 -36.35 -1.05
CA ASN A 405 31.36 -37.77 -1.42
C ASN A 405 31.51 -38.02 -2.93
N HIS A 406 31.25 -37.02 -3.78
CA HIS A 406 31.44 -37.09 -5.23
C HIS A 406 32.87 -36.66 -5.66
N GLY A 407 33.72 -36.24 -4.72
CA GLY A 407 35.08 -35.75 -5.00
C GLY A 407 35.12 -34.44 -5.78
N LYS A 408 34.07 -33.61 -5.64
CA LYS A 408 33.88 -32.36 -6.39
C LYS A 408 34.07 -31.16 -5.48
N ARG A 409 34.84 -30.18 -5.96
CA ARG A 409 34.81 -28.81 -5.44
C ARG A 409 33.49 -28.16 -5.84
N ILE A 410 32.97 -27.30 -4.96
CA ILE A 410 31.68 -26.63 -5.11
C ILE A 410 31.88 -25.13 -5.09
N ASP A 411 31.16 -24.46 -5.99
CA ASP A 411 31.04 -23.02 -6.03
C ASP A 411 30.15 -22.56 -4.87
N VAL A 412 30.73 -21.77 -3.96
CA VAL A 412 30.11 -21.40 -2.68
C VAL A 412 29.75 -19.92 -2.65
N ASN A 413 28.54 -19.65 -2.18
CA ASN A 413 27.89 -18.34 -2.27
C ASN A 413 27.42 -17.84 -0.91
N VAL A 414 27.32 -16.52 -0.78
CA VAL A 414 26.74 -15.83 0.37
C VAL A 414 25.83 -14.70 -0.12
N SER A 415 24.70 -14.45 0.54
CA SER A 415 23.84 -13.29 0.28
C SER A 415 24.34 -12.05 1.03
N GLN A 416 23.94 -10.86 0.60
CA GLN A 416 24.30 -9.60 1.26
C GLN A 416 23.67 -9.45 2.66
N GLY A 417 22.50 -10.07 2.86
CA GLY A 417 21.74 -10.07 4.10
C GLY A 417 21.22 -11.45 4.52
N ASP A 418 20.24 -11.44 5.42
CA ASP A 418 19.62 -12.64 5.99
C ASP A 418 18.60 -13.33 5.04
N ILE A 419 17.81 -14.27 5.58
CA ILE A 419 16.85 -15.06 4.79
C ILE A 419 15.68 -14.23 4.27
N GLU A 420 15.33 -13.11 4.92
CA GLU A 420 14.31 -12.20 4.42
C GLU A 420 14.86 -11.38 3.24
N VAL A 421 16.15 -11.02 3.25
CA VAL A 421 16.81 -10.43 2.06
C VAL A 421 16.89 -11.43 0.90
N VAL A 422 17.12 -12.72 1.16
CA VAL A 422 17.02 -13.75 0.09
C VAL A 422 15.60 -13.82 -0.46
N LYS A 423 14.57 -13.69 0.39
CA LYS A 423 13.16 -13.69 -0.03
C LYS A 423 12.74 -12.43 -0.82
N ASP A 424 13.35 -11.27 -0.56
CA ASP A 424 13.11 -10.05 -1.34
C ASP A 424 13.54 -10.21 -2.81
N HIS A 425 14.52 -11.07 -3.07
CA HIS A 425 15.01 -11.36 -4.42
C HIS A 425 14.36 -12.61 -5.03
N LEU A 426 13.30 -13.16 -4.43
CA LEU A 426 12.45 -14.11 -5.15
C LEU A 426 11.69 -13.36 -6.26
N ILE A 427 11.45 -14.05 -7.36
CA ILE A 427 10.69 -13.52 -8.49
C ILE A 427 9.32 -13.04 -7.97
N PRO A 428 8.96 -11.76 -8.16
CA PRO A 428 7.71 -11.23 -7.64
C PRO A 428 6.51 -11.79 -8.38
N ALA A 429 5.39 -11.88 -7.68
CA ALA A 429 4.09 -12.09 -8.28
C ALA A 429 3.64 -10.77 -8.93
N VAL A 430 3.59 -10.75 -10.26
CA VAL A 430 3.22 -9.56 -11.04
C VAL A 430 1.95 -9.79 -11.85
N TRP A 431 1.22 -8.69 -12.02
CA TRP A 431 0.02 -8.62 -12.83
C TRP A 431 0.39 -8.36 -14.29
N LEU A 432 -0.12 -9.18 -15.20
CA LEU A 432 0.28 -9.23 -16.62
C LEU A 432 -0.87 -8.94 -17.60
N ALA A 433 -2.09 -8.66 -17.12
CA ALA A 433 -3.27 -8.61 -17.98
C ALA A 433 -4.12 -7.35 -17.76
N ASP A 434 -4.49 -6.68 -18.85
CA ASP A 434 -5.34 -5.48 -18.83
C ASP A 434 -6.84 -5.85 -18.77
N ALA A 435 -7.18 -6.94 -18.07
CA ALA A 435 -8.49 -7.57 -18.08
C ALA A 435 -9.04 -7.83 -16.68
N ASP A 436 -10.37 -7.75 -16.58
CA ASP A 436 -11.29 -8.07 -15.46
C ASP A 436 -11.04 -7.50 -14.05
N GLY A 437 -9.82 -7.07 -13.73
CA GLY A 437 -9.43 -6.55 -12.41
C GLY A 437 -9.56 -7.56 -11.27
N ASN A 438 -9.82 -8.85 -11.52
CA ASN A 438 -10.18 -9.79 -10.46
C ASN A 438 -8.95 -10.52 -9.91
N TRP A 439 -8.59 -10.30 -8.64
CA TRP A 439 -7.42 -10.95 -8.01
C TRP A 439 -7.45 -12.48 -8.14
N SER A 440 -8.64 -13.08 -8.15
CA SER A 440 -8.81 -14.54 -8.28
C SER A 440 -8.68 -15.09 -9.71
N THR A 441 -8.53 -14.24 -10.73
CA THR A 441 -8.33 -14.68 -12.12
C THR A 441 -6.88 -15.09 -12.33
N LEU A 442 -6.65 -16.41 -12.35
CA LEU A 442 -5.32 -17.01 -12.42
C LEU A 442 -4.49 -16.52 -13.63
N ALA A 443 -5.14 -16.28 -14.77
CA ALA A 443 -4.47 -15.85 -16.00
C ALA A 443 -3.84 -14.45 -15.92
N ASN A 444 -4.27 -13.62 -14.96
CA ASN A 444 -3.75 -12.27 -14.78
C ASN A 444 -2.36 -12.25 -14.12
N TRP A 445 -1.90 -13.38 -13.55
CA TRP A 445 -0.66 -13.45 -12.78
C TRP A 445 0.42 -14.27 -13.48
N ASN A 446 1.69 -13.84 -13.40
CA ASN A 446 2.83 -14.63 -13.85
C ASN A 446 2.89 -16.02 -13.17
N SER A 447 2.54 -16.10 -11.88
CA SER A 447 2.44 -17.35 -11.12
C SER A 447 1.34 -18.29 -11.62
N GLY A 448 0.34 -17.75 -12.32
CA GLY A 448 -0.81 -18.48 -12.84
C GLY A 448 -0.68 -18.97 -14.28
N GLN A 449 0.36 -18.55 -15.02
CA GLN A 449 0.67 -19.11 -16.33
C GLN A 449 1.04 -20.60 -16.23
N THR A 450 0.49 -21.43 -17.11
CA THR A 450 0.81 -22.87 -17.19
C THR A 450 2.31 -23.09 -17.43
N PRO A 451 3.06 -23.77 -16.54
CA PRO A 451 4.48 -24.02 -16.75
C PRO A 451 4.72 -24.95 -17.94
N VAL A 452 5.61 -24.53 -18.84
CA VAL A 452 5.98 -25.25 -20.07
C VAL A 452 7.19 -26.15 -19.79
N ALA A 453 7.11 -27.43 -20.18
CA ALA A 453 8.22 -28.37 -20.01
C ALA A 453 9.44 -27.96 -20.87
N PRO A 454 10.68 -28.18 -20.41
CA PRO A 454 11.89 -27.82 -21.17
C PRO A 454 11.92 -28.42 -22.58
N LEU A 455 12.14 -27.57 -23.58
CA LEU A 455 12.27 -27.99 -24.97
C LEU A 455 13.72 -28.45 -25.23
N VAL A 456 13.96 -29.76 -25.07
CA VAL A 456 15.27 -30.37 -25.29
C VAL A 456 15.67 -30.27 -26.77
N GLY A 457 16.84 -29.68 -27.02
CA GLY A 457 17.38 -29.50 -28.37
C GLY A 457 17.68 -30.81 -29.10
N ARG A 458 17.66 -30.78 -30.44
CA ARG A 458 18.06 -31.95 -31.26
C ARG A 458 19.51 -32.33 -30.96
N ASN A 459 19.75 -33.63 -30.73
CA ASN A 459 21.05 -34.24 -30.42
C ASN A 459 21.65 -33.88 -29.05
N GLN A 460 20.90 -33.24 -28.14
CA GLN A 460 21.35 -32.98 -26.78
C GLN A 460 21.45 -34.27 -25.94
N THR A 461 22.24 -34.23 -24.86
CA THR A 461 22.34 -35.36 -23.91
C THR A 461 20.97 -35.60 -23.26
N PRO A 462 20.48 -36.85 -23.14
CA PRO A 462 19.19 -37.13 -22.51
C PRO A 462 19.10 -36.58 -21.08
N VAL A 463 17.97 -35.93 -20.76
CA VAL A 463 17.64 -35.42 -19.42
C VAL A 463 17.72 -36.55 -18.38
N GLN A 464 18.35 -36.26 -17.25
CA GLN A 464 18.64 -37.23 -16.19
C GLN A 464 17.62 -37.17 -15.06
N GLY A 465 17.02 -38.31 -14.74
CA GLY A 465 16.08 -38.51 -13.62
C GLY A 465 14.76 -37.73 -13.71
N THR A 466 14.12 -37.50 -12.57
CA THR A 466 12.77 -36.94 -12.49
C THR A 466 12.80 -35.42 -12.40
N THR A 467 12.06 -34.78 -13.31
CA THR A 467 11.75 -33.35 -13.27
C THR A 467 10.30 -33.19 -12.84
N VAL A 468 10.01 -32.31 -11.88
CA VAL A 468 8.65 -31.91 -11.49
C VAL A 468 8.48 -30.44 -11.85
N LEU A 469 7.48 -30.15 -12.68
CA LEU A 469 7.08 -28.78 -12.97
C LEU A 469 6.34 -28.20 -11.76
N PRO A 470 6.49 -26.91 -11.43
CA PRO A 470 5.66 -26.27 -10.41
C PRO A 470 4.19 -26.23 -10.85
N THR A 471 3.29 -25.94 -9.91
CA THR A 471 1.87 -25.78 -10.19
C THR A 471 1.54 -24.30 -10.36
N ALA A 472 0.75 -23.96 -11.38
CA ALA A 472 0.20 -22.62 -11.53
C ALA A 472 -0.70 -22.26 -10.33
N ARG A 473 -0.50 -21.09 -9.73
CA ARG A 473 -1.21 -20.68 -8.50
C ARG A 473 -1.43 -19.18 -8.43
N LEU A 474 -2.43 -18.77 -7.65
CA LEU A 474 -2.60 -17.37 -7.25
C LEU A 474 -1.49 -16.93 -6.29
N PRO A 475 -1.22 -15.62 -6.17
CA PRO A 475 -0.38 -15.09 -5.10
C PRO A 475 -0.98 -15.40 -3.74
N GLY A 476 -0.12 -15.73 -2.79
CA GLY A 476 -0.53 -16.06 -1.42
C GLY A 476 -1.28 -17.39 -1.26
N ALA A 477 -1.31 -18.22 -2.31
CA ALA A 477 -1.91 -19.54 -2.25
C ALA A 477 -1.13 -20.48 -1.30
N ALA A 478 -1.86 -21.31 -0.56
CA ALA A 478 -1.29 -22.22 0.43
C ALA A 478 -0.31 -23.22 -0.20
N GLY A 479 0.79 -23.48 0.51
CA GLY A 479 1.85 -24.39 0.09
C GLY A 479 2.86 -24.63 1.21
N SER A 480 3.94 -25.32 0.91
CA SER A 480 5.03 -25.60 1.86
C SER A 480 6.40 -25.33 1.23
N GLY A 481 7.38 -25.01 2.07
CA GLY A 481 8.76 -24.76 1.65
C GLY A 481 8.93 -23.48 0.82
N PRO A 482 10.02 -23.39 0.03
CA PRO A 482 10.40 -22.20 -0.73
C PRO A 482 9.30 -21.62 -1.62
N THR A 483 8.51 -22.49 -2.25
CA THR A 483 7.53 -22.11 -3.27
C THR A 483 6.13 -21.77 -2.73
N ALA A 484 5.95 -21.76 -1.41
CA ALA A 484 4.68 -21.39 -0.76
C ALA A 484 4.32 -19.92 -1.02
N GLY A 485 3.03 -19.62 -1.21
CA GLY A 485 2.58 -18.24 -1.47
C GLY A 485 2.83 -17.26 -0.31
N SER A 486 3.04 -17.78 0.90
CA SER A 486 3.46 -16.98 2.07
C SER A 486 4.86 -16.39 1.94
N ASN A 487 5.63 -16.72 0.89
CA ASN A 487 6.89 -16.06 0.53
C ASN A 487 6.72 -15.02 -0.59
N ASP A 488 5.53 -14.86 -1.18
CA ASP A 488 5.33 -13.99 -2.35
C ASP A 488 5.47 -12.51 -2.00
N THR A 489 6.39 -11.82 -2.67
CA THR A 489 6.31 -10.38 -2.87
C THR A 489 5.38 -10.13 -4.06
N VAL A 490 4.28 -9.39 -3.85
CA VAL A 490 3.39 -8.93 -4.93
C VAL A 490 3.81 -7.52 -5.35
N ILE A 491 3.87 -7.29 -6.66
CA ILE A 491 4.07 -5.95 -7.25
C ILE A 491 2.97 -5.73 -8.29
N LEU A 492 2.16 -4.67 -8.09
CA LEU A 492 1.20 -4.18 -9.07
C LEU A 492 1.77 -2.92 -9.72
N GLU A 493 2.41 -3.10 -10.88
CA GLU A 493 3.19 -2.10 -11.62
C GLU A 493 3.15 -2.41 -13.12
N ARG A 494 2.16 -1.87 -13.84
CA ARG A 494 2.10 -1.83 -15.30
C ARG A 494 2.27 -0.40 -15.80
N PRO A 495 3.14 -0.17 -16.81
CA PRO A 495 3.42 1.18 -17.29
C PRO A 495 2.34 1.72 -18.24
N ASP A 496 1.60 0.84 -18.92
CA ASP A 496 0.73 1.20 -20.05
C ASP A 496 -0.78 1.13 -19.72
N ALA A 497 -1.17 0.74 -18.50
CA ALA A 497 -2.56 0.61 -18.09
C ALA A 497 -2.74 0.70 -16.56
N ASP A 498 -3.74 1.46 -16.10
CA ASP A 498 -4.26 1.42 -14.72
C ASP A 498 -5.55 0.58 -14.71
N VAL A 499 -5.58 -0.48 -13.91
CA VAL A 499 -6.78 -1.31 -13.69
C VAL A 499 -6.91 -1.50 -12.19
N THR A 500 -8.09 -1.20 -11.65
CA THR A 500 -8.40 -1.47 -10.25
C THR A 500 -8.39 -2.97 -9.98
N VAL A 501 -7.28 -3.48 -9.44
CA VAL A 501 -7.18 -4.86 -8.99
C VAL A 501 -8.05 -5.03 -7.75
N THR A 502 -8.89 -6.07 -7.74
CA THR A 502 -10.00 -6.21 -6.81
C THR A 502 -9.97 -7.56 -6.07
N VAL A 503 -9.88 -7.51 -4.74
CA VAL A 503 -9.98 -8.64 -3.81
C VAL A 503 -11.41 -8.72 -3.27
N SER A 504 -12.31 -9.29 -4.09
CA SER A 504 -13.74 -9.40 -3.77
C SER A 504 -14.10 -10.61 -2.90
N THR A 505 -13.31 -11.68 -2.93
CA THR A 505 -13.53 -12.91 -2.16
C THR A 505 -12.20 -13.61 -1.86
N GLY A 506 -12.23 -14.67 -1.05
CA GLY A 506 -11.08 -15.53 -0.79
C GLY A 506 -10.17 -15.03 0.34
N THR A 507 -9.06 -15.74 0.55
CA THR A 507 -8.05 -15.41 1.55
C THR A 507 -6.66 -15.56 0.92
N HIS A 508 -5.90 -14.48 0.88
CA HIS A 508 -4.60 -14.40 0.23
C HIS A 508 -3.52 -14.07 1.26
N ASN A 509 -2.60 -14.99 1.49
CA ASN A 509 -1.54 -14.86 2.50
C ASN A 509 -0.20 -14.66 1.81
N ILE A 510 0.14 -13.40 1.50
CA ILE A 510 1.38 -13.01 0.82
C ILE A 510 2.44 -12.58 1.83
N ARG A 511 3.68 -12.40 1.38
CA ARG A 511 4.77 -11.89 2.22
C ARG A 511 4.77 -10.36 2.25
N LYS A 512 4.83 -9.73 1.08
CA LYS A 512 4.93 -8.27 0.90
C LYS A 512 4.06 -7.78 -0.25
N LEU A 513 3.71 -6.50 -0.24
CA LEU A 513 2.87 -5.87 -1.25
C LEU A 513 3.40 -4.48 -1.66
N TYR A 514 3.65 -4.28 -2.95
CA TYR A 514 4.00 -2.97 -3.50
C TYR A 514 2.97 -2.59 -4.55
N MET A 515 2.28 -1.48 -4.31
CA MET A 515 1.18 -0.97 -5.13
C MET A 515 1.59 0.29 -5.87
N ARG A 516 1.62 0.27 -7.19
CA ARG A 516 1.78 1.45 -8.06
C ARG A 516 0.51 1.77 -8.85
N GLU A 517 -0.43 0.83 -8.90
CA GLU A 517 -1.76 0.93 -9.50
C GLU A 517 -2.87 0.98 -8.43
N SER A 518 -4.12 1.08 -8.87
CA SER A 518 -5.32 1.04 -8.01
C SER A 518 -5.60 -0.36 -7.41
N LEU A 519 -5.89 -0.45 -6.10
CA LEU A 519 -6.33 -1.69 -5.42
C LEU A 519 -7.64 -1.49 -4.62
N ALA A 520 -8.61 -2.37 -4.82
CA ALA A 520 -9.85 -2.45 -4.04
C ALA A 520 -9.96 -3.78 -3.29
N ILE A 521 -10.24 -3.74 -1.98
CA ILE A 521 -10.48 -4.91 -1.14
C ILE A 521 -11.93 -4.82 -0.66
N THR A 522 -12.85 -5.47 -1.37
CA THR A 522 -14.31 -5.26 -1.22
C THR A 522 -15.01 -6.39 -0.45
N GLY A 523 -14.33 -7.52 -0.22
CA GLY A 523 -14.92 -8.66 0.49
C GLY A 523 -13.95 -9.76 0.91
N GLY A 524 -12.86 -9.98 0.16
CA GLY A 524 -11.86 -10.99 0.53
C GLY A 524 -10.93 -10.53 1.66
N THR A 525 -10.09 -11.45 2.15
CA THR A 525 -9.03 -11.17 3.11
C THR A 525 -7.67 -11.14 2.42
N LEU A 526 -6.94 -10.03 2.53
CA LEU A 526 -5.54 -9.91 2.14
C LEU A 526 -4.67 -9.80 3.40
N THR A 527 -3.74 -10.74 3.57
CA THR A 527 -2.81 -10.77 4.71
C THR A 527 -1.38 -10.68 4.19
N VAL A 528 -0.67 -9.66 4.64
CA VAL A 528 0.72 -9.35 4.30
C VAL A 528 1.60 -9.70 5.50
N ASN A 529 2.23 -10.88 5.44
CA ASN A 529 2.80 -11.57 6.61
C ASN A 529 4.21 -11.10 7.00
N TYR A 530 4.87 -10.23 6.23
CA TYR A 530 6.18 -9.72 6.60
C TYR A 530 6.08 -8.78 7.80
N ASP A 531 6.67 -9.20 8.92
CA ASP A 531 6.91 -8.39 10.10
C ASP A 531 8.34 -7.81 10.05
N PRO A 532 8.53 -6.49 9.95
CA PRO A 532 9.86 -5.87 9.97
C PRO A 532 10.57 -5.93 11.33
N HIS A 533 9.87 -6.28 12.42
CA HIS A 533 10.44 -6.52 13.76
C HIS A 533 10.84 -7.98 14.02
N TYR A 534 10.90 -8.81 12.98
CA TYR A 534 11.47 -10.17 13.07
C TYR A 534 12.80 -10.17 13.83
N VAL A 535 13.00 -11.19 14.69
CA VAL A 535 14.10 -11.23 15.68
C VAL A 535 15.45 -11.04 15.02
N SER A 536 15.96 -9.81 15.06
CA SER A 536 17.23 -9.40 14.49
C SER A 536 18.22 -9.18 15.62
N ASP A 537 19.23 -10.06 15.68
CA ASP A 537 20.37 -9.93 16.58
C ASP A 537 21.32 -8.85 16.05
N THR A 538 20.87 -7.60 16.17
CA THR A 538 21.59 -6.38 15.75
C THR A 538 22.85 -6.11 16.57
N VAL A 539 22.96 -6.70 17.76
CA VAL A 539 24.11 -6.58 18.65
C VAL A 539 25.29 -7.40 18.13
N ASN A 540 25.05 -8.65 17.70
CA ASN A 540 26.11 -9.51 17.17
C ASN A 540 26.32 -9.34 15.65
N TYR A 541 25.32 -8.85 14.91
CA TYR A 541 25.31 -8.85 13.45
C TYR A 541 24.88 -7.50 12.81
N PRO A 542 25.64 -6.41 13.02
CA PRO A 542 25.29 -5.07 12.58
C PRO A 542 25.40 -4.87 11.06
N ASP A 543 26.33 -5.54 10.37
CA ASP A 543 26.66 -5.30 8.96
C ASP A 543 25.78 -6.08 7.95
N ALA A 544 24.65 -6.65 8.39
CA ALA A 544 23.75 -7.40 7.52
C ALA A 544 22.68 -6.49 6.95
N THR A 545 22.54 -6.51 5.63
CA THR A 545 21.32 -5.99 4.99
C THR A 545 20.12 -6.73 5.57
N ARG A 546 19.05 -5.96 5.84
CA ARG A 546 17.74 -6.45 6.28
C ARG A 546 16.72 -6.13 5.21
N SER A 547 15.60 -6.83 5.24
CA SER A 547 14.55 -6.77 4.21
C SER A 547 13.72 -5.46 4.23
N GLY A 548 14.26 -4.37 4.79
CA GLY A 548 13.58 -3.07 4.86
C GLY A 548 12.39 -3.01 5.84
N PRO A 549 11.84 -1.80 6.07
CA PRO A 549 10.89 -1.55 7.15
C PRO A 549 9.41 -1.76 6.80
N LEU A 550 9.08 -2.03 5.53
CA LEU A 550 7.69 -2.06 5.04
C LEU A 550 7.20 -3.50 4.78
N SER A 551 5.99 -3.79 5.24
CA SER A 551 5.19 -4.94 4.80
C SER A 551 4.48 -4.60 3.49
N ALA A 552 3.89 -3.40 3.43
CA ALA A 552 3.23 -2.88 2.24
C ALA A 552 3.55 -1.39 1.97
N GLN A 553 3.54 -1.01 0.69
CA GLN A 553 3.67 0.39 0.25
C GLN A 553 2.60 0.71 -0.80
N PHE A 554 1.87 1.79 -0.59
CA PHE A 554 0.80 2.30 -1.46
C PHE A 554 1.25 3.58 -2.16
N SER A 555 1.72 3.43 -3.40
CA SER A 555 2.07 4.51 -4.34
C SER A 555 0.97 4.77 -5.38
N GLY A 556 -0.06 3.92 -5.41
CA GLY A 556 -1.34 4.14 -6.06
C GLY A 556 -2.49 4.09 -5.03
N PRO A 557 -3.72 4.47 -5.42
CA PRO A 557 -4.85 4.56 -4.50
C PRO A 557 -5.32 3.17 -4.04
N VAL A 558 -5.68 3.06 -2.76
CA VAL A 558 -6.19 1.82 -2.17
C VAL A 558 -7.54 2.06 -1.53
N THR A 559 -8.49 1.14 -1.71
CA THR A 559 -9.81 1.17 -1.07
C THR A 559 -10.05 -0.13 -0.30
N LEU A 560 -10.39 -0.03 0.98
CA LEU A 560 -10.95 -1.11 1.80
C LEU A 560 -12.44 -0.81 1.99
N SER A 561 -13.32 -1.69 1.50
CA SER A 561 -14.77 -1.47 1.55
C SER A 561 -15.57 -2.77 1.67
N GLY A 562 -16.90 -2.65 1.80
CA GLY A 562 -17.80 -3.80 1.85
C GLY A 562 -17.51 -4.69 3.06
N ALA A 563 -17.12 -5.94 2.82
CA ALA A 563 -16.69 -6.88 3.86
C ALA A 563 -15.19 -7.21 3.79
N GLY A 564 -14.41 -6.41 3.06
CA GLY A 564 -12.99 -6.64 2.79
C GLY A 564 -12.12 -6.57 4.04
N ASN A 565 -11.03 -7.34 4.09
CA ASN A 565 -10.14 -7.35 5.26
C ASN A 565 -8.69 -7.19 4.83
N LEU A 566 -7.95 -6.31 5.50
CA LEU A 566 -6.53 -6.08 5.27
C LEU A 566 -5.75 -6.25 6.57
N ASN A 567 -4.82 -7.22 6.58
CA ASN A 567 -3.90 -7.46 7.70
C ASN A 567 -2.45 -7.22 7.23
N ALA A 568 -1.69 -6.35 7.89
CA ALA A 568 -0.27 -6.11 7.59
C ALA A 568 0.46 -5.54 8.81
N HIS A 569 1.76 -5.81 9.02
CA HIS A 569 2.45 -5.17 10.16
C HIS A 569 2.66 -3.66 9.93
N THR A 570 3.45 -3.28 8.91
CA THR A 570 3.77 -1.88 8.59
C THR A 570 3.35 -1.54 7.17
N VAL A 571 2.46 -0.57 7.04
CA VAL A 571 1.97 -0.02 5.77
C VAL A 571 2.50 1.40 5.61
N GLN A 572 2.91 1.79 4.41
CA GLN A 572 3.17 3.18 4.03
C GLN A 572 2.22 3.60 2.92
N VAL A 573 1.63 4.80 3.06
CA VAL A 573 0.90 5.50 2.00
C VAL A 573 1.79 6.65 1.55
N ASP A 574 2.19 6.65 0.28
CA ASP A 574 3.09 7.66 -0.25
C ASP A 574 2.37 9.00 -0.43
N ALA A 575 3.15 10.08 -0.58
CA ALA A 575 2.62 11.42 -0.79
C ALA A 575 1.69 11.45 -2.03
N GLN A 576 0.74 12.37 -2.04
CA GLN A 576 -0.31 12.50 -3.07
C GLN A 576 -1.31 11.32 -3.13
N GLN A 577 -1.11 10.22 -2.40
CA GLN A 577 -2.01 9.06 -2.41
C GLN A 577 -3.04 9.12 -1.28
N THR A 578 -4.22 8.54 -1.56
CA THR A 578 -5.28 8.31 -0.57
C THR A 578 -5.49 6.81 -0.37
N PHE A 579 -5.49 6.38 0.89
CA PHE A 579 -6.03 5.10 1.32
C PHE A 579 -7.44 5.33 1.87
N THR A 580 -8.47 4.81 1.20
CA THR A 580 -9.88 4.96 1.59
C THR A 580 -10.34 3.73 2.38
N VAL A 581 -11.07 3.95 3.47
CA VAL A 581 -11.62 2.89 4.35
C VAL A 581 -13.10 3.14 4.67
N GLY A 582 -13.92 2.10 4.61
CA GLY A 582 -15.34 2.14 4.99
C GLY A 582 -16.01 0.74 4.99
N GLY A 583 -17.28 0.66 5.36
CA GLY A 583 -18.05 -0.59 5.38
C GLY A 583 -17.85 -1.47 6.62
N ALA A 584 -18.22 -2.73 6.50
CA ALA A 584 -18.24 -3.74 7.56
C ALA A 584 -16.96 -4.60 7.65
N GLY A 585 -15.96 -4.28 6.82
CA GLY A 585 -14.66 -4.95 6.75
C GLY A 585 -13.67 -4.46 7.81
N THR A 586 -12.60 -5.24 8.07
CA THR A 586 -11.61 -4.95 9.14
C THR A 586 -10.24 -4.55 8.59
N LEU A 587 -9.65 -3.50 9.17
CA LEU A 587 -8.25 -3.14 9.03
C LEU A 587 -7.47 -3.57 10.28
N SER A 588 -6.38 -4.32 10.10
CA SER A 588 -5.49 -4.73 11.19
C SER A 588 -4.04 -4.43 10.85
N LEU A 589 -3.42 -3.53 11.60
CA LEU A 589 -2.01 -3.19 11.45
C LEU A 589 -1.32 -2.80 12.76
N ALA A 590 0.01 -2.81 12.76
CA ALA A 590 0.81 -2.26 13.86
C ALA A 590 1.23 -0.81 13.56
N GLN A 591 1.49 -0.48 12.28
CA GLN A 591 1.92 0.85 11.89
C GLN A 591 1.38 1.25 10.50
N LEU A 592 0.83 2.46 10.40
CA LEU A 592 0.45 3.13 9.16
C LEU A 592 1.23 4.44 9.06
N ASN A 593 2.15 4.53 8.09
CA ASN A 593 2.91 5.72 7.79
C ASN A 593 2.21 6.51 6.68
N LEU A 594 1.70 7.69 6.98
CA LEU A 594 1.20 8.64 5.98
C LEU A 594 2.32 9.61 5.63
N MET A 595 2.86 9.55 4.41
CA MET A 595 4.03 10.34 4.03
C MET A 595 3.73 11.86 3.93
N PRO A 596 4.60 12.72 4.49
CA PRO A 596 4.45 14.18 4.39
C PRO A 596 4.79 14.69 2.98
N HIS A 597 4.26 15.87 2.64
CA HIS A 597 4.52 16.55 1.37
C HIS A 597 4.37 18.07 1.51
N SER A 598 4.91 18.86 0.59
CA SER A 598 4.83 20.34 0.66
C SER A 598 3.43 20.89 0.43
N THR A 599 2.60 20.19 -0.34
CA THR A 599 1.21 20.58 -0.69
C THR A 599 0.22 19.45 -0.40
N ASN A 600 0.40 18.30 -1.07
CA ASN A 600 -0.52 17.16 -1.06
C ASN A 600 0.06 15.97 -0.25
N PRO A 601 0.00 15.97 1.10
CA PRO A 601 0.49 14.85 1.91
C PRO A 601 -0.44 13.64 1.80
N ALA A 602 0.06 12.47 2.20
CA ALA A 602 -0.72 11.23 2.16
C ALA A 602 -1.93 11.28 3.09
N ARG A 603 -3.04 10.65 2.68
CA ARG A 603 -4.32 10.68 3.42
C ARG A 603 -4.87 9.28 3.70
N LEU A 604 -5.37 9.08 4.92
CA LEU A 604 -6.35 8.03 5.23
C LEU A 604 -7.75 8.67 5.21
N LEU A 605 -8.58 8.33 4.22
CA LEU A 605 -9.96 8.81 4.09
C LEU A 605 -10.92 7.80 4.70
N VAL A 606 -11.66 8.19 5.74
CA VAL A 606 -12.72 7.38 6.34
C VAL A 606 -14.04 7.75 5.66
N SER A 607 -14.51 6.93 4.71
CA SER A 607 -15.70 7.21 3.92
C SER A 607 -17.01 6.72 4.56
N ASP A 608 -16.91 5.90 5.60
CA ASP A 608 -18.04 5.35 6.38
C ASP A 608 -17.54 4.92 7.78
N THR A 609 -17.45 3.61 8.06
CA THR A 609 -16.97 3.04 9.31
C THR A 609 -15.60 2.42 9.11
N LEU A 610 -14.63 2.84 9.92
CA LEU A 610 -13.35 2.15 10.08
C LEU A 610 -13.47 1.15 11.22
N ASN A 611 -13.58 -0.14 10.90
CA ASN A 611 -13.40 -1.21 11.89
C ASN A 611 -11.92 -1.56 11.98
N PHE A 612 -11.34 -1.33 13.16
CA PHE A 612 -9.93 -1.54 13.44
C PHE A 612 -9.73 -2.59 14.53
N ASP A 613 -9.04 -3.68 14.20
CA ASP A 613 -8.63 -4.70 15.18
C ASP A 613 -7.10 -4.67 15.35
N PRO A 614 -6.57 -4.44 16.56
CA PRO A 614 -5.12 -4.35 16.79
C PRO A 614 -4.42 -5.69 16.63
N LEU A 615 -3.19 -5.67 16.10
CA LEU A 615 -2.31 -6.83 16.12
C LEU A 615 -1.83 -7.13 17.56
N SER A 616 -1.66 -8.41 17.89
CA SER A 616 -1.31 -8.81 19.25
C SER A 616 0.09 -8.35 19.67
N GLY A 617 0.19 -7.52 20.71
CA GLY A 617 1.43 -7.28 21.45
C GLY A 617 1.92 -5.83 21.50
N ALA A 618 1.30 -4.90 20.77
CA ALA A 618 1.60 -3.47 20.82
C ALA A 618 0.36 -2.63 20.48
N ALA A 619 0.43 -1.32 20.75
CA ALA A 619 -0.53 -0.36 20.20
C ALA A 619 -0.32 -0.21 18.69
N ALA A 620 -1.40 -0.11 17.92
CA ALA A 620 -1.30 0.29 16.52
C ALA A 620 -1.11 1.80 16.41
N VAL A 621 -0.30 2.26 15.45
CA VAL A 621 0.02 3.69 15.30
C VAL A 621 -0.17 4.17 13.87
N VAL A 622 -1.05 5.17 13.68
CA VAL A 622 -1.11 5.99 12.47
C VAL A 622 -0.23 7.21 12.69
N ALA A 623 0.87 7.33 11.95
CA ALA A 623 1.88 8.38 12.13
C ALA A 623 2.32 9.00 10.81
N ASN A 624 2.96 10.16 10.90
CA ASN A 624 3.62 10.77 9.76
C ASN A 624 4.86 9.96 9.35
N GLY A 625 5.01 9.70 8.05
CA GLY A 625 6.18 9.02 7.50
C GLY A 625 7.46 9.87 7.54
N ALA A 626 8.59 9.27 7.15
CA ALA A 626 9.87 9.96 7.13
C ALA A 626 9.95 10.97 5.97
N GLY A 627 9.98 12.27 6.27
CA GLY A 627 10.11 13.32 5.26
C GLY A 627 9.92 14.72 5.84
N SER A 628 9.67 15.69 4.95
CA SER A 628 9.44 17.10 5.27
C SER A 628 8.23 17.65 4.52
N GLY A 629 7.49 18.56 5.14
CA GLY A 629 6.30 19.18 4.57
C GLY A 629 5.15 19.24 5.59
N ALA A 630 3.93 19.46 5.11
CA ALA A 630 2.73 19.17 5.87
C ALA A 630 2.67 17.68 6.22
N ALA A 631 2.15 17.35 7.40
CA ALA A 631 1.98 15.96 7.83
C ALA A 631 0.89 15.27 7.01
N GLY A 632 0.98 13.94 6.87
CA GLY A 632 -0.17 13.13 6.47
C GLY A 632 -1.36 13.32 7.41
N LYS A 633 -2.58 13.03 6.93
CA LYS A 633 -3.83 13.30 7.68
C LYS A 633 -4.82 12.14 7.65
N VAL A 634 -5.60 11.99 8.73
CA VAL A 634 -6.84 11.20 8.73
C VAL A 634 -7.99 12.16 8.45
N ASP A 635 -8.83 11.83 7.48
CA ASP A 635 -9.87 12.71 6.95
C ASP A 635 -11.22 12.00 7.07
N LEU A 636 -12.20 12.63 7.71
CA LEU A 636 -13.53 12.06 7.89
C LEU A 636 -14.48 12.40 6.71
N GLY A 637 -14.02 13.15 5.71
CA GLY A 637 -14.76 13.44 4.48
C GLY A 637 -16.12 14.08 4.75
N GLY A 638 -16.13 15.18 5.52
CA GLY A 638 -17.28 16.06 5.81
C GLY A 638 -18.37 15.47 6.71
N GLY A 639 -18.64 14.17 6.63
CA GLY A 639 -19.73 13.51 7.36
C GLY A 639 -19.37 13.11 8.80
N GLN A 640 -20.37 12.57 9.50
CA GLN A 640 -20.14 11.82 10.74
C GLN A 640 -19.56 10.44 10.39
N ARG A 641 -18.42 10.07 10.99
CA ARG A 641 -17.73 8.79 10.73
C ARG A 641 -17.48 8.02 12.01
N THR A 642 -17.58 6.69 11.92
CA THR A 642 -17.32 5.79 13.04
C THR A 642 -15.93 5.20 12.96
N ILE A 643 -15.14 5.32 14.02
CA ILE A 643 -13.93 4.55 14.25
C ILE A 643 -14.24 3.53 15.35
N HIS A 644 -14.45 2.28 14.93
CA HIS A 644 -14.64 1.14 15.83
C HIS A 644 -13.28 0.51 16.15
N VAL A 645 -12.93 0.40 17.42
CA VAL A 645 -11.63 -0.13 17.87
C VAL A 645 -11.82 -1.37 18.74
N GLY A 646 -11.29 -2.51 18.30
CA GLY A 646 -11.21 -3.75 19.06
C GLY A 646 -10.29 -3.63 20.29
N ASP A 647 -10.62 -4.36 21.35
CA ASP A 647 -9.86 -4.39 22.62
C ASP A 647 -8.74 -5.43 22.54
N GLY A 648 -7.51 -4.96 22.55
CA GLY A 648 -6.30 -5.76 22.45
C GLY A 648 -5.67 -6.06 23.81
N ALA A 649 -4.35 -6.26 23.83
CA ALA A 649 -3.58 -6.45 25.06
C ALA A 649 -2.85 -5.17 25.52
N ALA A 650 -2.94 -4.09 24.74
CA ALA A 650 -2.27 -2.83 25.00
C ALA A 650 -3.22 -1.86 25.73
N ALA A 651 -2.68 -0.87 26.46
CA ALA A 651 -3.49 0.16 27.13
C ALA A 651 -3.99 1.27 26.18
N THR A 652 -3.53 1.23 24.94
CA THR A 652 -4.00 2.00 23.78
C THR A 652 -3.96 1.02 22.62
N ASP A 653 -5.08 0.83 21.92
CA ASP A 653 -5.19 -0.16 20.85
C ASP A 653 -4.92 0.47 19.48
N LEU A 654 -5.40 1.71 19.29
CA LEU A 654 -5.12 2.55 18.14
C LEU A 654 -4.71 3.94 18.59
N GLN A 655 -3.52 4.39 18.20
CA GLN A 655 -3.06 5.76 18.34
C GLN A 655 -3.05 6.44 16.97
N ILE A 656 -3.66 7.63 16.87
CA ILE A 656 -3.54 8.53 15.72
C ILE A 656 -2.65 9.71 16.14
N ALA A 657 -1.45 9.76 15.58
CA ALA A 657 -0.41 10.77 15.82
C ALA A 657 -0.29 11.81 14.69
N VAL A 658 -1.22 11.77 13.75
CA VAL A 658 -1.44 12.75 12.68
C VAL A 658 -2.72 13.55 12.94
N PRO A 659 -2.93 14.73 12.33
CA PRO A 659 -4.21 15.42 12.36
C PRO A 659 -5.38 14.54 11.90
N VAL A 660 -6.44 14.47 12.71
CA VAL A 660 -7.79 14.12 12.24
C VAL A 660 -8.49 15.41 11.79
N VAL A 661 -9.02 15.44 10.57
CA VAL A 661 -9.65 16.63 9.96
C VAL A 661 -11.02 16.30 9.39
N ASN A 662 -11.83 17.35 9.22
CA ASN A 662 -13.16 17.36 8.60
C ASN A 662 -14.23 16.57 9.39
N GLY A 663 -15.51 16.91 9.23
CA GLY A 663 -16.64 16.13 9.74
C GLY A 663 -16.72 15.93 11.27
N SER A 664 -17.41 14.85 11.67
CA SER A 664 -17.72 14.51 13.08
C SER A 664 -17.24 13.09 13.42
N LEU A 665 -16.86 12.84 14.68
CA LEU A 665 -16.24 11.59 15.12
C LEU A 665 -17.13 10.77 16.07
N VAL A 666 -17.39 9.51 15.71
CA VAL A 666 -17.95 8.50 16.62
C VAL A 666 -16.87 7.49 16.99
N LYS A 667 -16.50 7.41 18.27
CA LYS A 667 -15.68 6.33 18.82
C LYS A 667 -16.57 5.17 19.29
N ALA A 668 -16.41 4.02 18.63
CA ALA A 668 -17.06 2.76 18.98
C ALA A 668 -16.04 1.65 19.28
N GLY A 669 -16.52 0.48 19.68
CA GLY A 669 -15.70 -0.69 20.01
C GLY A 669 -15.08 -0.60 21.42
N PRO A 670 -14.79 -1.75 22.05
CA PRO A 670 -14.37 -1.80 23.45
C PRO A 670 -12.96 -1.23 23.72
N GLY A 671 -12.09 -1.18 22.70
CA GLY A 671 -10.71 -0.74 22.82
C GLY A 671 -10.54 0.78 23.01
N THR A 672 -9.28 1.20 23.16
CA THR A 672 -8.87 2.58 23.39
C THR A 672 -8.33 3.22 22.10
N LEU A 673 -9.02 4.27 21.63
CA LEU A 673 -8.52 5.18 20.58
C LEU A 673 -7.82 6.36 21.25
N SER A 674 -6.58 6.66 20.87
CA SER A 674 -5.82 7.80 21.37
C SER A 674 -5.50 8.79 20.25
N LEU A 675 -6.04 10.00 20.34
CA LEU A 675 -5.75 11.09 19.40
C LEU A 675 -4.64 11.98 19.99
N THR A 676 -3.53 12.07 19.28
CA THR A 676 -2.30 12.77 19.71
C THR A 676 -1.73 13.73 18.67
N GLY A 677 -2.27 13.72 17.44
CA GLY A 677 -2.03 14.76 16.46
C GLY A 677 -2.80 16.06 16.79
N ALA A 678 -2.49 17.13 16.07
CA ALA A 678 -3.25 18.37 16.11
C ALA A 678 -4.54 18.21 15.30
N ASN A 679 -5.60 17.74 15.94
CA ASN A 679 -6.88 17.51 15.27
C ASN A 679 -7.62 18.83 15.00
N ALA A 680 -8.34 18.87 13.89
CA ALA A 680 -9.06 20.05 13.40
C ALA A 680 -10.38 19.66 12.70
N TYR A 681 -11.00 18.56 13.10
CA TYR A 681 -12.38 18.25 12.70
C TYR A 681 -13.35 19.18 13.45
N ALA A 682 -14.32 19.75 12.75
CA ALA A 682 -15.16 20.84 13.27
C ALA A 682 -16.51 20.39 13.88
N GLY A 683 -16.85 19.10 13.72
CA GLY A 683 -18.13 18.55 14.14
C GLY A 683 -18.14 17.89 15.53
N ASP A 684 -19.25 17.24 15.82
CA ASP A 684 -19.55 16.64 17.12
C ASP A 684 -18.67 15.40 17.40
N THR A 685 -18.48 15.06 18.68
CA THR A 685 -17.73 13.88 19.13
C THR A 685 -18.60 12.98 20.02
N ALA A 686 -18.89 11.77 19.58
CA ALA A 686 -19.61 10.76 20.38
C ALA A 686 -18.67 9.63 20.80
N VAL A 687 -18.65 9.28 22.10
CA VAL A 687 -17.94 8.12 22.64
C VAL A 687 -18.97 7.10 23.09
N GLN A 688 -19.23 6.11 22.24
CA GLN A 688 -20.28 5.11 22.48
C GLN A 688 -19.78 3.93 23.32
N THR A 689 -18.54 3.48 23.09
CA THR A 689 -17.94 2.34 23.79
C THR A 689 -16.41 2.47 23.87
N GLY A 690 -15.82 1.80 24.87
CA GLY A 690 -14.39 1.82 25.13
C GLY A 690 -13.91 3.20 25.58
N THR A 691 -12.66 3.55 25.25
CA THR A 691 -12.07 4.84 25.64
C THR A 691 -11.72 5.68 24.42
N LEU A 692 -12.07 6.97 24.44
CA LEU A 692 -11.43 8.00 23.61
C LEU A 692 -10.44 8.76 24.49
N ARG A 693 -9.15 8.65 24.20
CA ARG A 693 -8.08 9.44 24.85
C ARG A 693 -7.67 10.61 23.97
N LEU A 694 -7.60 11.80 24.54
CA LEU A 694 -7.13 13.01 23.89
C LEU A 694 -5.81 13.45 24.52
N GLY A 695 -4.73 13.53 23.73
CA GLY A 695 -3.42 14.03 24.18
C GLY A 695 -3.28 15.56 24.12
N ALA A 696 -4.32 16.26 23.66
CA ALA A 696 -4.39 17.72 23.57
C ALA A 696 -5.85 18.19 23.61
N ALA A 697 -6.06 19.45 23.99
CA ALA A 697 -7.33 20.15 23.75
C ALA A 697 -7.48 20.38 22.24
N ALA A 698 -8.42 19.67 21.62
CA ALA A 698 -8.57 19.55 20.18
C ALA A 698 -10.00 19.11 19.75
N LEU A 699 -10.98 19.26 20.65
CA LEU A 699 -12.40 19.11 20.31
C LEU A 699 -12.90 20.40 19.64
N ALA A 700 -13.95 20.29 18.84
CA ALA A 700 -14.53 21.46 18.21
C ALA A 700 -15.23 22.36 19.24
N ASN A 701 -14.88 23.65 19.26
CA ASN A 701 -15.54 24.66 20.12
C ASN A 701 -17.06 24.74 19.88
N SER A 702 -17.49 24.53 18.64
CA SER A 702 -18.88 24.44 18.18
C SER A 702 -19.49 23.05 18.35
N GLY A 703 -18.70 22.02 18.66
CA GLY A 703 -19.14 20.64 18.73
C GLY A 703 -19.81 20.27 20.06
N ALA A 704 -20.80 19.40 20.00
CA ALA A 704 -21.27 18.64 21.14
C ALA A 704 -20.33 17.46 21.44
N VAL A 705 -20.24 17.09 22.71
CA VAL A 705 -19.59 15.86 23.15
C VAL A 705 -20.64 14.98 23.81
N ALA A 706 -20.84 13.76 23.31
CA ALA A 706 -21.72 12.76 23.91
C ALA A 706 -20.91 11.58 24.45
N VAL A 707 -21.18 11.13 25.67
CA VAL A 707 -20.56 9.93 26.27
C VAL A 707 -21.68 9.04 26.81
N THR A 708 -21.76 7.79 26.37
CA THR A 708 -22.83 6.85 26.77
C THR A 708 -22.37 5.85 27.82
N THR A 709 -23.32 5.17 28.49
CA THR A 709 -23.01 4.11 29.47
C THR A 709 -21.99 3.10 28.94
N GLY A 710 -20.87 2.96 29.66
CA GLY A 710 -19.80 2.01 29.34
C GLY A 710 -18.66 2.59 28.50
N ALA A 711 -18.73 3.86 28.11
CA ALA A 711 -17.63 4.60 27.51
C ALA A 711 -16.82 5.41 28.55
N SER A 712 -15.63 5.86 28.15
CA SER A 712 -14.86 6.89 28.86
C SER A 712 -14.19 7.87 27.90
N LEU A 713 -14.17 9.15 28.30
CA LEU A 713 -13.40 10.22 27.68
C LEU A 713 -12.20 10.53 28.57
N ASP A 714 -10.99 10.22 28.11
CA ASP A 714 -9.74 10.40 28.86
C ASP A 714 -9.01 11.65 28.36
N LEU A 715 -9.06 12.72 29.16
CA LEU A 715 -8.45 14.02 28.87
C LEU A 715 -6.99 14.01 29.32
N ASP A 716 -6.15 13.24 28.61
CA ASP A 716 -4.71 13.05 28.87
C ASP A 716 -3.86 14.26 28.41
N PHE A 717 -4.30 15.46 28.79
CA PHE A 717 -3.60 16.73 28.61
C PHE A 717 -3.72 17.58 29.88
N ALA A 718 -3.12 18.77 29.87
CA ALA A 718 -3.25 19.77 30.94
C ALA A 718 -3.88 21.05 30.41
N GLY A 719 -4.81 21.64 31.16
CA GLY A 719 -5.56 22.82 30.76
C GLY A 719 -7.03 22.50 30.49
N THR A 720 -7.67 23.33 29.66
CA THR A 720 -9.11 23.26 29.41
C THR A 720 -9.39 23.34 27.92
N ASP A 721 -10.16 22.39 27.39
CA ASP A 721 -10.73 22.41 26.05
C ASP A 721 -12.14 23.03 26.09
N THR A 722 -12.61 23.67 25.03
CA THR A 722 -13.93 24.32 25.01
C THR A 722 -14.87 23.60 24.06
N ILE A 723 -16.12 23.40 24.48
CA ILE A 723 -17.16 22.73 23.70
C ILE A 723 -18.51 23.44 23.85
N ARG A 724 -19.41 23.20 22.90
CA ARG A 724 -20.78 23.75 22.90
C ARG A 724 -21.59 23.15 24.05
N SER A 725 -21.75 21.84 24.05
CA SER A 725 -22.60 21.08 24.96
C SER A 725 -21.97 19.72 25.31
N LEU A 726 -22.20 19.25 26.53
CA LEU A 726 -21.83 17.91 26.96
C LEU A 726 -23.10 17.11 27.28
N GLU A 727 -23.16 15.89 26.79
CA GLU A 727 -24.19 14.92 27.10
C GLU A 727 -23.58 13.67 27.74
N ILE A 728 -24.23 13.17 28.77
CA ILE A 728 -23.85 11.96 29.49
C ILE A 728 -25.10 11.08 29.55
N ASP A 729 -25.10 9.97 28.83
CA ASP A 729 -26.19 8.97 28.80
C ASP A 729 -27.57 9.49 28.35
N GLY A 730 -27.63 10.33 27.31
CA GLY A 730 -28.89 10.98 26.90
C GLY A 730 -29.28 12.19 27.75
N ALA A 731 -28.51 12.52 28.80
CA ALA A 731 -28.78 13.66 29.66
C ALA A 731 -27.83 14.83 29.35
N PRO A 732 -28.34 15.99 28.90
CA PRO A 732 -27.57 17.22 28.77
C PRO A 732 -26.99 17.67 30.11
N GLN A 733 -25.74 18.13 30.11
CA GLN A 733 -25.02 18.58 31.29
C GLN A 733 -24.99 20.10 31.40
N ALA A 734 -24.83 20.58 32.64
CA ALA A 734 -24.79 22.01 32.93
C ALA A 734 -23.55 22.72 32.35
N THR A 735 -23.67 24.01 32.11
CA THR A 735 -22.51 24.85 31.75
C THR A 735 -21.50 24.94 32.88
N GLY A 736 -20.25 25.23 32.52
CA GLY A 736 -19.13 25.34 33.46
C GLY A 736 -18.01 24.35 33.14
N THR A 737 -17.06 24.22 34.08
CA THR A 737 -15.93 23.31 33.89
C THR A 737 -16.29 21.89 34.30
N TRP A 738 -16.02 20.92 33.43
CA TRP A 738 -16.18 19.49 33.65
C TRP A 738 -14.83 18.78 33.65
N GLY A 739 -14.66 17.81 34.53
CA GLY A 739 -13.44 17.01 34.59
C GLY A 739 -13.62 15.68 35.32
N ALA A 740 -12.51 14.96 35.49
CA ALA A 740 -12.49 13.73 36.27
C ALA A 740 -12.86 13.96 37.74
N VAL A 741 -13.34 12.92 38.44
CA VAL A 741 -13.63 12.99 39.88
C VAL A 741 -12.35 13.34 40.66
N GLY A 742 -12.33 14.50 41.31
CA GLY A 742 -11.16 15.02 42.03
C GLY A 742 -10.26 15.96 41.24
N SER A 743 -10.60 16.29 39.98
CA SER A 743 -9.89 17.26 39.13
C SER A 743 -9.89 18.71 39.67
N GLY A 744 -10.88 19.06 40.49
CA GLY A 744 -11.11 20.44 40.94
C GLY A 744 -11.97 21.29 40.00
N ALA A 745 -12.52 20.69 38.95
CA ALA A 745 -13.56 21.28 38.10
C ALA A 745 -14.85 21.59 38.90
N GLU A 746 -15.67 22.50 38.38
CA GLU A 746 -16.98 22.85 38.93
C GLU A 746 -17.92 21.65 38.98
N HIS A 747 -17.90 20.85 37.92
CA HIS A 747 -18.64 19.60 37.79
C HIS A 747 -17.68 18.44 37.50
N THR A 748 -18.02 17.24 37.97
CA THR A 748 -17.19 16.05 37.73
C THR A 748 -18.01 14.83 37.35
N ALA A 749 -17.55 14.10 36.34
CA ALA A 749 -18.13 12.83 35.93
C ALA A 749 -17.13 11.68 36.11
N ALA A 750 -17.61 10.48 36.45
CA ALA A 750 -16.76 9.29 36.52
C ALA A 750 -16.35 8.76 35.12
N TRP A 751 -17.02 9.21 34.07
CA TRP A 751 -16.74 8.81 32.68
C TRP A 751 -15.70 9.71 32.02
N ILE A 752 -15.45 10.90 32.59
CA ILE A 752 -14.31 11.74 32.26
C ILE A 752 -13.12 11.29 33.12
N THR A 753 -11.98 11.03 32.48
CA THR A 753 -10.70 10.70 33.13
C THR A 753 -9.61 11.64 32.63
N GLY A 754 -8.35 11.42 33.04
CA GLY A 754 -7.23 12.30 32.68
C GLY A 754 -7.08 13.54 33.59
N GLY A 755 -6.19 14.44 33.17
CA GLY A 755 -5.84 15.68 33.90
C GLY A 755 -6.45 16.96 33.31
N GLY A 756 -6.99 16.88 32.09
CA GLY A 756 -7.61 17.99 31.38
C GLY A 756 -9.04 18.25 31.82
N LEU A 757 -9.56 19.41 31.43
CA LEU A 757 -10.93 19.85 31.68
C LEU A 757 -11.66 20.15 30.36
N LEU A 758 -12.99 20.06 30.37
CA LEU A 758 -13.86 20.64 29.36
C LEU A 758 -14.51 21.92 29.92
N ASN A 759 -14.69 22.93 29.10
CA ASN A 759 -15.49 24.12 29.38
C ASN A 759 -16.76 24.04 28.54
N VAL A 760 -17.86 23.63 29.18
CA VAL A 760 -19.17 23.50 28.54
C VAL A 760 -19.84 24.88 28.56
N THR A 761 -20.06 25.44 27.38
CA THR A 761 -20.49 26.85 27.29
C THR A 761 -22.00 27.03 27.34
N ASN A 762 -22.80 26.10 26.78
CA ASN A 762 -24.11 26.41 26.20
C ASN A 762 -24.10 27.81 25.56
N ALA A 763 -23.05 28.09 24.78
CA ALA A 763 -23.30 28.80 23.55
C ALA A 763 -24.49 28.07 22.92
N ALA A 764 -25.46 28.83 22.39
CA ALA A 764 -26.31 28.24 21.38
C ALA A 764 -25.37 27.53 20.37
N ALA A 765 -25.83 26.45 19.74
CA ALA A 765 -25.21 26.14 18.46
C ALA A 765 -25.10 27.47 17.69
N PRO A 766 -23.99 27.73 16.97
CA PRO A 766 -24.14 28.52 15.76
C PRO A 766 -25.34 27.87 15.09
N LEU A 767 -26.46 28.60 15.00
CA LEU A 767 -27.72 27.98 14.64
C LEU A 767 -27.44 27.19 13.36
N PRO A 768 -28.02 26.00 13.16
CA PRO A 768 -28.27 25.54 11.80
C PRO A 768 -29.37 26.44 11.19
N GLY A 769 -29.16 27.75 11.26
CA GLY A 769 -29.65 28.61 10.22
C GLY A 769 -28.91 28.21 8.96
N LEU A 770 -29.65 28.20 7.86
CA LEU A 770 -29.38 29.13 6.77
C LEU A 770 -28.03 29.83 6.97
N GLY A 771 -27.05 29.47 6.13
CA GLY A 771 -25.74 30.08 6.15
C GLY A 771 -25.85 31.60 6.18
N SER A 772 -24.83 32.30 6.70
CA SER A 772 -24.85 33.77 6.84
C SER A 772 -25.39 34.40 5.56
N LEU A 773 -26.58 34.98 5.68
CA LEU A 773 -27.40 35.45 4.58
C LEU A 773 -26.71 36.67 3.98
N ILE A 774 -26.28 36.53 2.73
CA ILE A 774 -25.54 37.52 1.96
C ILE A 774 -26.54 38.48 1.32
N ASP A 775 -27.60 37.94 0.72
CA ASP A 775 -28.73 38.68 0.17
C ASP A 775 -30.05 37.91 0.35
N ASP A 776 -31.05 38.58 0.91
CA ASP A 776 -32.41 38.08 1.18
C ASP A 776 -33.48 38.68 0.25
N PHE A 777 -33.10 39.67 -0.56
CA PHE A 777 -33.98 40.45 -1.43
C PHE A 777 -35.22 41.07 -0.75
N GLU A 778 -35.29 41.10 0.58
CA GLU A 778 -36.50 41.46 1.32
C GLU A 778 -36.78 42.97 1.26
N THR A 779 -35.75 43.81 1.14
CA THR A 779 -35.91 45.28 1.12
C THR A 779 -35.42 45.98 -0.15
N ASP A 780 -34.44 45.41 -0.85
CA ASP A 780 -33.88 45.90 -2.11
C ASP A 780 -33.16 44.75 -2.85
N GLU A 781 -32.54 45.02 -3.99
CA GLU A 781 -31.77 44.04 -4.77
C GLU A 781 -30.43 43.60 -4.13
N GLY A 782 -30.11 44.07 -2.92
CA GLY A 782 -28.91 43.69 -2.17
C GLY A 782 -27.61 44.00 -2.92
N HIS A 783 -26.65 43.07 -2.87
CA HIS A 783 -25.40 43.15 -3.60
C HIS A 783 -25.56 42.86 -5.11
N PHE A 784 -26.73 42.40 -5.55
CA PHE A 784 -27.02 41.98 -6.93
C PHE A 784 -27.89 42.98 -7.72
N GLY A 785 -27.80 44.27 -7.41
CA GLY A 785 -28.58 45.35 -8.06
C GLY A 785 -28.05 45.87 -9.40
N TRP A 786 -27.14 45.16 -10.09
CA TRP A 786 -26.52 45.65 -11.32
C TRP A 786 -27.36 45.32 -12.58
N ALA A 787 -27.36 46.25 -13.55
CA ALA A 787 -28.05 46.04 -14.82
C ALA A 787 -27.43 44.90 -15.64
N TYR A 788 -28.26 44.13 -16.35
CA TYR A 788 -27.85 42.90 -17.04
C TYR A 788 -26.62 43.06 -17.96
N ASN A 789 -26.47 44.22 -18.59
CA ASN A 789 -25.41 44.56 -19.54
C ASN A 789 -24.18 45.23 -18.90
N TYR A 790 -24.01 45.14 -17.58
CA TYR A 790 -22.88 45.73 -16.87
C TYR A 790 -21.53 45.10 -17.26
N SER A 791 -21.48 43.77 -17.34
CA SER A 791 -20.26 43.02 -17.67
C SER A 791 -19.88 43.12 -19.16
N PRO A 792 -18.58 43.00 -19.53
CA PRO A 792 -18.14 43.05 -20.92
C PRO A 792 -18.83 42.02 -21.82
N GLY A 793 -18.92 42.34 -23.12
CA GLY A 793 -19.55 41.48 -24.15
C GLY A 793 -18.93 40.09 -24.36
N SER A 794 -17.85 39.76 -23.64
CA SER A 794 -17.23 38.43 -23.58
C SER A 794 -17.69 37.59 -22.39
N GLN A 795 -18.48 38.17 -21.47
CA GLN A 795 -18.99 37.55 -20.24
C GLN A 795 -20.52 37.66 -20.14
N THR A 796 -21.12 38.73 -20.67
CA THR A 796 -22.56 38.80 -20.97
C THR A 796 -22.76 38.92 -22.49
N PHE A 797 -23.56 38.05 -23.11
CA PHE A 797 -23.85 38.07 -24.55
C PHE A 797 -25.17 37.33 -24.89
N GLY A 798 -25.71 37.60 -26.08
CA GLY A 798 -26.86 36.88 -26.64
C GLY A 798 -28.24 37.28 -26.08
N LEU A 799 -28.31 38.38 -25.32
CA LEU A 799 -29.50 38.90 -24.66
C LEU A 799 -29.93 40.26 -25.25
N THR A 800 -31.23 40.45 -25.49
CA THR A 800 -31.78 41.72 -26.00
C THR A 800 -31.86 42.78 -24.90
N GLY A 801 -32.10 44.03 -25.30
CA GLY A 801 -32.44 45.14 -24.40
C GLY A 801 -33.77 45.03 -23.65
N ASP A 802 -34.53 43.95 -23.86
CA ASP A 802 -35.76 43.66 -23.12
C ASP A 802 -35.50 42.75 -21.90
N THR A 803 -34.24 42.36 -21.66
CA THR A 803 -33.82 41.61 -20.47
C THR A 803 -33.93 42.47 -19.22
N THR A 804 -34.63 41.99 -18.19
CA THR A 804 -34.81 42.70 -16.91
C THR A 804 -34.25 41.91 -15.73
N ILE A 805 -33.88 42.63 -14.67
CA ILE A 805 -33.49 42.13 -13.36
C ILE A 805 -34.16 43.06 -12.36
N GLU A 806 -35.18 42.59 -11.65
CA GLU A 806 -36.03 43.42 -10.79
C GLU A 806 -36.43 42.64 -9.53
N ARG A 807 -36.45 43.29 -8.36
CA ARG A 807 -37.02 42.70 -7.15
C ARG A 807 -38.55 42.59 -7.25
N VAL A 808 -39.10 41.41 -7.02
CA VAL A 808 -40.54 41.11 -7.01
C VAL A 808 -41.03 40.73 -5.62
N THR A 809 -42.31 40.95 -5.32
CA THR A 809 -42.97 40.55 -4.06
C THR A 809 -44.18 39.63 -4.32
N THR A 810 -44.09 38.85 -5.39
CA THR A 810 -45.13 37.92 -5.86
C THR A 810 -44.69 36.46 -5.82
N GLU A 811 -43.41 36.24 -5.54
CA GLU A 811 -42.71 34.97 -5.51
C GLU A 811 -41.52 35.16 -4.54
N ALA A 812 -41.26 34.16 -3.71
CA ALA A 812 -40.20 34.13 -2.69
C ALA A 812 -39.93 32.68 -2.27
N HIS A 813 -38.72 32.36 -1.86
CA HIS A 813 -38.35 31.09 -1.22
C HIS A 813 -38.58 31.17 0.29
N THR A 814 -38.03 32.21 0.94
CA THR A 814 -38.43 32.65 2.29
C THR A 814 -38.83 34.13 2.26
N GLY A 815 -39.50 34.61 3.29
CA GLY A 815 -39.94 36.02 3.34
C GLY A 815 -41.11 36.38 2.40
N ASP A 816 -41.10 37.60 1.89
CA ASP A 816 -42.12 38.24 1.07
C ASP A 816 -41.62 38.63 -0.35
N ALA A 817 -40.32 38.45 -0.67
CA ALA A 817 -39.72 38.90 -1.93
C ALA A 817 -38.59 37.99 -2.48
N ALA A 818 -38.29 38.13 -3.77
CA ALA A 818 -37.13 37.53 -4.44
C ALA A 818 -36.67 38.43 -5.61
N GLN A 819 -35.53 38.11 -6.22
CA GLN A 819 -35.11 38.77 -7.47
C GLN A 819 -35.58 37.97 -8.70
N GLU A 820 -36.29 38.63 -9.62
CA GLU A 820 -36.71 38.06 -10.90
C GLU A 820 -35.73 38.47 -12.00
N LEU A 821 -35.16 37.49 -12.71
CA LEU A 821 -34.28 37.67 -13.85
C LEU A 821 -35.00 37.17 -15.12
N GLN A 822 -35.48 38.09 -15.95
CA GLN A 822 -36.11 37.76 -17.24
C GLN A 822 -35.08 37.84 -18.37
N PHE A 823 -34.55 36.70 -18.80
CA PHE A 823 -33.59 36.60 -19.90
C PHE A 823 -34.30 36.58 -21.25
N VAL A 824 -34.04 37.56 -22.13
CA VAL A 824 -34.63 37.61 -23.48
C VAL A 824 -33.58 37.32 -24.54
N ALA A 825 -33.62 36.13 -25.14
CA ALA A 825 -32.58 35.64 -26.05
C ALA A 825 -32.66 36.24 -27.47
N GLU A 826 -31.50 36.56 -28.07
CA GLU A 826 -31.39 37.03 -29.47
C GLU A 826 -31.55 35.92 -30.53
N GLY A 827 -31.94 34.71 -30.13
CA GLY A 827 -32.15 33.56 -31.02
C GLY A 827 -30.96 32.58 -31.12
N GLY A 828 -30.14 32.50 -30.08
CA GLY A 828 -29.03 31.56 -29.95
C GLY A 828 -28.59 31.39 -28.50
N ALA A 829 -27.40 30.83 -28.29
CA ALA A 829 -26.78 30.71 -26.97
C ALA A 829 -26.53 32.09 -26.34
N TRP A 830 -26.86 32.22 -25.06
CA TRP A 830 -26.67 33.42 -24.27
C TRP A 830 -26.01 33.10 -22.93
N GLN A 831 -25.37 34.10 -22.35
CA GLN A 831 -24.80 34.07 -21.01
C GLN A 831 -24.94 35.45 -20.37
N ILE A 832 -25.11 35.50 -19.07
CA ILE A 832 -24.98 36.70 -18.24
C ILE A 832 -23.95 36.44 -17.13
N ARG A 833 -23.15 37.46 -16.81
CA ARG A 833 -22.43 37.55 -15.54
C ARG A 833 -23.17 38.55 -14.65
N HIS A 834 -23.94 38.03 -13.70
CA HIS A 834 -24.69 38.80 -12.71
C HIS A 834 -23.76 39.17 -11.56
N VAL A 835 -23.32 40.42 -11.54
CA VAL A 835 -22.21 40.89 -10.70
C VAL A 835 -22.68 41.20 -9.28
N SER A 836 -21.88 40.81 -8.28
CA SER A 836 -22.09 41.21 -6.90
C SER A 836 -21.37 42.52 -6.55
N GLY A 837 -21.80 43.16 -5.47
CA GLY A 837 -21.09 44.20 -4.75
C GLY A 837 -21.76 45.57 -4.75
N ILE A 838 -21.64 46.29 -3.64
CA ILE A 838 -22.17 47.64 -3.46
C ILE A 838 -21.13 48.73 -3.81
N GLY A 839 -21.58 49.80 -4.49
CA GLY A 839 -20.75 50.98 -4.76
C GLY A 839 -20.01 50.94 -6.10
N ALA A 840 -18.72 50.59 -6.10
CA ALA A 840 -17.93 50.47 -7.33
C ALA A 840 -17.83 48.97 -7.70
N ALA A 841 -18.63 48.54 -8.69
CA ALA A 841 -18.78 47.11 -9.00
C ALA A 841 -17.48 46.41 -9.39
N ALA A 842 -17.44 45.09 -9.11
CA ALA A 842 -16.29 44.22 -9.33
C ALA A 842 -15.00 44.72 -8.64
N ALA A 843 -15.15 45.37 -7.48
CA ALA A 843 -14.09 45.60 -6.52
C ALA A 843 -14.41 44.80 -5.25
N PRO A 844 -13.49 43.93 -4.75
CA PRO A 844 -13.72 43.13 -3.56
C PRO A 844 -14.14 43.94 -2.32
N GLU A 845 -13.74 45.22 -2.25
CA GLU A 845 -14.13 46.18 -1.20
C GLU A 845 -15.65 46.44 -1.11
N GLY A 846 -16.43 46.07 -2.15
CA GLY A 846 -17.89 46.19 -2.19
C GLY A 846 -18.64 44.86 -1.98
N ASN A 847 -17.95 43.73 -1.93
CA ASN A 847 -18.55 42.40 -1.79
C ASN A 847 -18.61 41.98 -0.31
N VAL A 848 -19.38 40.94 0.01
CA VAL A 848 -19.35 40.31 1.34
C VAL A 848 -18.16 39.35 1.43
N GLU A 849 -17.28 39.58 2.42
CA GLU A 849 -16.20 38.66 2.78
C GLU A 849 -16.72 37.54 3.70
N ILE A 850 -16.42 36.30 3.32
CA ILE A 850 -16.85 35.08 4.00
C ILE A 850 -15.66 34.10 4.16
N SER A 851 -15.77 33.08 5.01
CA SER A 851 -14.68 32.09 5.17
C SER A 851 -14.69 31.03 4.07
N THR A 852 -13.54 30.43 3.81
CA THR A 852 -13.31 29.38 2.80
C THR A 852 -13.70 27.97 3.26
N THR A 853 -14.59 27.85 4.24
CA THR A 853 -15.04 26.58 4.83
C THR A 853 -16.53 26.33 4.58
N GLY A 854 -16.96 25.08 4.57
CA GLY A 854 -18.36 24.68 4.35
C GLY A 854 -18.88 25.02 2.94
N SER A 855 -20.16 25.38 2.81
CA SER A 855 -20.81 25.54 1.50
C SER A 855 -21.35 26.95 1.23
N ILE A 856 -21.31 27.34 -0.05
CA ILE A 856 -21.86 28.60 -0.59
C ILE A 856 -22.90 28.31 -1.68
N GLY A 857 -23.89 29.18 -1.86
CA GLY A 857 -24.99 28.90 -2.78
C GLY A 857 -26.22 29.78 -2.55
N PHE A 858 -27.32 29.41 -3.20
CA PHE A 858 -28.56 30.18 -3.29
C PHE A 858 -29.71 29.31 -3.79
N TRP A 859 -30.94 29.79 -3.62
CA TRP A 859 -32.14 29.13 -4.13
C TRP A 859 -32.55 29.70 -5.49
N LEU A 860 -32.93 28.82 -6.43
CA LEU A 860 -33.49 29.22 -7.72
C LEU A 860 -34.82 28.51 -8.00
N LYS A 861 -35.69 29.21 -8.73
CA LYS A 861 -36.92 28.66 -9.30
C LYS A 861 -37.09 29.07 -10.76
N THR A 862 -37.51 28.13 -11.61
CA THR A 862 -37.88 28.41 -13.00
C THR A 862 -38.85 27.36 -13.55
N ASP A 863 -39.66 27.75 -14.53
CA ASP A 863 -40.44 26.85 -15.39
C ASP A 863 -39.74 26.60 -16.76
N ASP A 864 -38.66 27.34 -17.06
CA ASP A 864 -38.04 27.39 -18.38
C ASP A 864 -36.82 26.44 -18.48
N PRO A 865 -36.87 25.38 -19.31
CA PRO A 865 -35.83 24.36 -19.33
C PRO A 865 -34.57 24.78 -20.10
N GLY A 866 -33.42 24.27 -19.66
CA GLY A 866 -32.15 24.44 -20.36
C GLY A 866 -31.36 25.68 -19.93
N VAL A 867 -31.66 26.25 -18.76
CA VAL A 867 -30.81 27.18 -18.04
C VAL A 867 -29.75 26.40 -17.23
N THR A 868 -28.55 26.97 -17.14
CA THR A 868 -27.45 26.48 -16.28
C THR A 868 -26.94 27.63 -15.42
N VAL A 869 -26.41 27.29 -14.23
CA VAL A 869 -25.85 28.25 -13.27
C VAL A 869 -24.42 27.89 -12.86
N GLN A 870 -23.59 28.90 -12.59
CA GLN A 870 -22.28 28.81 -11.93
C GLN A 870 -22.13 29.96 -10.94
N ILE A 871 -21.32 29.78 -9.89
CA ILE A 871 -20.83 30.87 -9.03
C ILE A 871 -19.36 31.17 -9.34
N ALA A 872 -18.96 32.43 -9.31
CA ALA A 872 -17.57 32.86 -9.37
C ALA A 872 -17.20 33.61 -8.09
N VAL A 873 -16.02 33.30 -7.56
CA VAL A 873 -15.49 33.83 -6.31
C VAL A 873 -14.12 34.47 -6.52
N ASP A 874 -13.88 35.57 -5.81
CA ASP A 874 -12.53 36.12 -5.62
C ASP A 874 -12.01 35.57 -4.28
N ASP A 875 -11.23 34.49 -4.32
CA ASP A 875 -10.24 34.18 -3.28
C ASP A 875 -9.15 35.27 -3.37
N PRO A 876 -8.72 35.95 -2.28
CA PRO A 876 -7.96 37.21 -2.29
C PRO A 876 -6.73 37.35 -3.19
N THR A 877 -6.19 36.26 -3.76
CA THR A 877 -5.09 36.31 -4.74
C THR A 877 -5.39 35.65 -6.09
N SER A 878 -6.53 34.96 -6.22
CA SER A 878 -6.98 34.24 -7.41
C SER A 878 -8.40 34.68 -7.82
N ALA A 879 -9.01 33.95 -8.76
CA ALA A 879 -10.42 34.07 -9.08
C ALA A 879 -10.85 32.69 -9.60
N ASP A 880 -11.89 32.11 -9.04
CA ASP A 880 -12.19 30.71 -9.24
C ASP A 880 -13.69 30.52 -9.43
N ARG A 881 -14.09 29.49 -10.17
CA ARG A 881 -15.49 29.32 -10.60
C ARG A 881 -15.99 27.93 -10.29
N GLY A 882 -17.16 27.83 -9.67
CA GLY A 882 -17.80 26.56 -9.39
C GLY A 882 -18.25 25.86 -10.67
N LEU A 883 -18.20 24.53 -10.71
CA LEU A 883 -18.69 23.72 -11.85
C LEU A 883 -20.16 24.01 -12.17
N SER A 884 -20.50 23.97 -13.46
CA SER A 884 -21.83 24.31 -13.95
C SER A 884 -22.89 23.28 -13.56
N GLN A 885 -23.98 23.77 -12.95
CA GLN A 885 -25.15 23.00 -12.57
C GLN A 885 -26.33 23.34 -13.49
N ALA A 886 -27.14 22.34 -13.85
CA ALA A 886 -28.35 22.57 -14.64
C ALA A 886 -29.51 23.00 -13.73
N VAL A 887 -30.19 24.10 -14.06
CA VAL A 887 -31.32 24.59 -13.27
C VAL A 887 -32.55 23.73 -13.58
N ILE A 888 -33.19 23.22 -12.54
CA ILE A 888 -34.37 22.37 -12.61
C ILE A 888 -35.58 23.22 -12.98
N ALA A 889 -36.23 22.88 -14.09
CA ALA A 889 -37.39 23.58 -14.63
C ALA A 889 -38.69 22.84 -14.32
N ASP A 890 -39.11 22.90 -13.06
CA ASP A 890 -40.35 22.29 -12.55
C ASP A 890 -41.25 23.28 -11.77
N GLY A 891 -40.90 24.58 -11.79
CA GLY A 891 -41.63 25.63 -11.09
C GLY A 891 -41.51 25.59 -9.57
N GLN A 892 -40.62 24.76 -9.01
CA GLN A 892 -40.31 24.72 -7.57
C GLN A 892 -38.99 25.44 -7.28
N TRP A 893 -38.78 25.76 -6.00
CA TRP A 893 -37.51 26.25 -5.49
C TRP A 893 -36.54 25.09 -5.24
N HIS A 894 -35.30 25.22 -5.70
CA HIS A 894 -34.21 24.27 -5.47
C HIS A 894 -32.95 25.00 -5.03
N LEU A 895 -32.18 24.37 -4.14
CA LEU A 895 -30.88 24.86 -3.68
C LEU A 895 -29.78 24.48 -4.68
N TYR A 896 -28.94 25.45 -5.04
CA TYR A 896 -27.72 25.26 -5.81
C TYR A 896 -26.56 25.71 -4.94
N GLN A 897 -25.65 24.79 -4.61
CA GLN A 897 -24.52 25.05 -3.72
C GLN A 897 -23.24 24.39 -4.22
N TRP A 898 -22.11 24.91 -3.76
CA TRP A 898 -20.76 24.38 -3.94
C TRP A 898 -20.10 24.25 -2.58
N ASP A 899 -19.38 23.15 -2.36
CA ASP A 899 -18.52 22.94 -1.20
C ASP A 899 -17.20 23.69 -1.44
N LEU A 900 -16.86 24.63 -0.55
CA LEU A 900 -15.63 25.43 -0.64
C LEU A 900 -14.37 24.58 -0.40
N GLU A 901 -14.51 23.41 0.23
CA GLU A 901 -13.41 22.52 0.61
C GLU A 901 -13.25 21.31 -0.35
N ASP A 902 -14.08 21.22 -1.40
CA ASP A 902 -14.01 20.18 -2.44
C ASP A 902 -13.42 20.72 -3.74
N ASP A 903 -12.09 20.58 -3.90
CA ASP A 903 -11.32 20.90 -5.11
C ASP A 903 -11.99 20.40 -6.42
N SER A 904 -12.76 19.31 -6.38
CA SER A 904 -13.41 18.75 -7.58
C SER A 904 -14.61 19.56 -8.08
N GLN A 905 -15.08 20.53 -7.30
CA GLN A 905 -16.20 21.42 -7.63
C GLN A 905 -15.76 22.77 -8.22
N TRP A 906 -14.46 23.02 -8.36
CA TRP A 906 -13.91 24.31 -8.81
C TRP A 906 -13.09 24.19 -10.11
N GLU A 907 -13.10 25.25 -10.91
CA GLU A 907 -12.26 25.43 -12.10
C GLU A 907 -11.61 26.83 -12.09
N GLY A 908 -10.31 26.87 -12.38
CA GLY A 908 -9.54 28.11 -12.39
C GLY A 908 -10.04 29.11 -13.44
N TRP A 909 -10.33 30.35 -13.02
CA TRP A 909 -10.97 31.35 -13.85
C TRP A 909 -10.19 32.67 -13.86
N ALA A 910 -9.96 33.26 -15.05
CA ALA A 910 -9.09 34.43 -15.21
C ALA A 910 -7.65 34.28 -14.69
N THR A 911 -7.42 34.36 -13.37
CA THR A 911 -6.13 34.22 -12.69
C THR A 911 -6.03 33.02 -11.73
N GLY A 912 -7.13 32.32 -11.42
CA GLY A 912 -7.11 31.19 -10.49
C GLY A 912 -6.62 29.86 -11.05
N ASP A 913 -6.42 28.92 -10.14
CA ASP A 913 -5.86 27.59 -10.37
C ASP A 913 -6.88 26.45 -10.13
N GLY A 914 -8.10 26.77 -9.71
CA GLY A 914 -9.18 25.83 -9.41
C GLY A 914 -9.17 25.32 -7.97
N LEU A 915 -8.52 26.03 -7.05
CA LEU A 915 -8.47 25.68 -5.64
C LEU A 915 -8.89 26.90 -4.79
N ILE A 916 -9.67 26.66 -3.73
CA ILE A 916 -9.99 27.67 -2.72
C ILE A 916 -9.02 27.47 -1.55
N THR A 917 -8.10 28.42 -1.31
CA THR A 917 -6.91 28.14 -0.48
C THR A 917 -6.56 29.20 0.57
N GLU A 918 -7.03 30.44 0.42
CA GLU A 918 -6.82 31.48 1.43
C GLU A 918 -7.85 31.37 2.58
N ALA A 919 -7.79 32.27 3.56
CA ALA A 919 -8.63 32.21 4.77
C ALA A 919 -10.05 32.80 4.58
N THR A 920 -10.23 33.65 3.57
CA THR A 920 -11.51 34.29 3.21
C THR A 920 -11.67 34.31 1.70
N LEU A 921 -12.90 34.53 1.20
CA LEU A 921 -13.20 34.84 -0.19
C LEU A 921 -14.36 35.84 -0.28
N THR A 922 -14.64 36.36 -1.47
CA THR A 922 -15.88 37.09 -1.76
C THR A 922 -16.60 36.51 -2.98
N ILE A 923 -17.93 36.63 -3.05
CA ILE A 923 -18.65 36.34 -4.31
C ILE A 923 -18.37 37.46 -5.30
N ASP A 924 -17.82 37.13 -6.47
CA ASP A 924 -17.67 38.07 -7.58
C ASP A 924 -18.96 38.16 -8.40
N SER A 925 -19.51 37.01 -8.79
CA SER A 925 -20.70 36.96 -9.65
C SER A 925 -21.40 35.61 -9.68
N ILE A 926 -22.69 35.63 -10.06
CA ILE A 926 -23.46 34.44 -10.45
C ILE A 926 -23.59 34.46 -11.97
N PHE A 927 -23.29 33.35 -12.63
CA PHE A 927 -23.43 33.20 -14.07
C PHE A 927 -24.67 32.39 -14.39
N PHE A 928 -25.50 32.87 -15.31
CA PHE A 928 -26.55 32.08 -15.94
C PHE A 928 -26.28 31.96 -17.44
N ALA A 929 -26.57 30.79 -18.02
CA ALA A 929 -26.47 30.56 -19.46
C ALA A 929 -27.61 29.67 -19.99
N GLY A 930 -27.98 29.86 -21.25
CA GLY A 930 -29.07 29.12 -21.90
C GLY A 930 -29.11 29.31 -23.42
N ASN A 931 -30.15 28.77 -24.07
CA ASN A 931 -30.34 28.83 -25.52
C ASN A 931 -31.72 29.37 -25.97
N ALA A 932 -32.60 29.69 -25.03
CA ALA A 932 -33.92 30.27 -25.24
C ALA A 932 -34.20 31.29 -24.13
N SER A 933 -35.14 32.21 -24.33
CA SER A 933 -35.58 33.11 -23.25
C SER A 933 -36.08 32.31 -22.05
N ALA A 934 -35.79 32.79 -20.84
CA ALA A 934 -36.12 32.12 -19.60
C ALA A 934 -36.35 33.11 -18.46
N THR A 935 -37.25 32.80 -17.54
CA THR A 935 -37.44 33.56 -16.28
C THR A 935 -36.89 32.73 -15.12
N VAL A 936 -35.95 33.30 -14.36
CA VAL A 936 -35.39 32.66 -13.16
C VAL A 936 -35.64 33.59 -11.96
N TYR A 937 -36.18 33.03 -10.88
CA TYR A 937 -36.20 33.69 -9.59
C TYR A 937 -34.97 33.25 -8.79
N LEU A 938 -34.29 34.20 -8.17
CA LEU A 938 -33.12 34.02 -7.30
C LEU A 938 -33.47 34.50 -5.89
N ASP A 939 -33.12 33.70 -4.88
CA ASP A 939 -33.38 34.02 -3.49
C ASP A 939 -32.35 33.40 -2.53
N ASP A 940 -32.32 33.87 -1.29
CA ASP A 940 -31.55 33.33 -0.16
C ASP A 940 -30.06 33.04 -0.46
N VAL A 941 -29.32 34.04 -0.97
CA VAL A 941 -27.88 33.89 -1.22
C VAL A 941 -27.15 33.76 0.11
N SER A 942 -26.47 32.63 0.33
CA SER A 942 -26.06 32.20 1.67
C SER A 942 -24.67 31.55 1.69
N HIS A 943 -23.99 31.62 2.84
CA HIS A 943 -22.74 30.88 3.12
C HIS A 943 -22.78 30.19 4.49
N ASN A 944 -22.71 28.86 4.54
CA ASN A 944 -22.62 28.12 5.80
C ASN A 944 -21.18 27.66 6.04
N PRO A 945 -20.43 28.27 6.99
CA PRO A 945 -19.05 27.89 7.30
C PRO A 945 -18.90 26.51 7.95
N LEU A 946 -20.00 25.81 8.25
CA LEU A 946 -20.07 24.56 9.00
C LEU A 946 -20.62 23.36 8.20
N GLY A 947 -20.98 23.54 6.92
CA GLY A 947 -21.50 22.47 6.06
C GLY A 947 -22.45 22.98 4.97
N ALA A 948 -23.37 22.12 4.52
CA ALA A 948 -24.36 22.44 3.49
C ALA A 948 -25.33 23.58 3.92
N LEU A 949 -25.86 24.30 2.94
CA LEU A 949 -26.85 25.37 3.16
C LEU A 949 -28.25 24.84 3.49
N ALA A 950 -28.61 23.69 2.92
CA ALA A 950 -29.75 22.93 3.39
C ALA A 950 -29.40 22.27 4.73
N GLY A 951 -30.05 22.72 5.80
CA GLY A 951 -30.12 21.94 7.03
C GLY A 951 -30.86 20.60 6.80
N PRO A 952 -30.86 19.69 7.78
CA PRO A 952 -31.72 18.50 7.73
C PRO A 952 -33.17 18.92 7.43
N ALA A 953 -33.87 18.12 6.62
CA ALA A 953 -35.20 18.46 6.09
C ALA A 953 -36.17 18.94 7.18
N GLU A 954 -37.08 19.87 6.88
CA GLU A 954 -37.89 20.64 7.85
C GLU A 954 -38.63 19.82 8.92
N ALA A 955 -38.88 18.53 8.67
CA ALA A 955 -39.57 17.61 9.57
C ALA A 955 -38.69 16.53 10.22
N ASP A 956 -37.37 16.62 10.09
CA ASP A 956 -36.41 15.86 10.89
C ASP A 956 -36.29 16.55 12.25
N PHE A 957 -37.04 16.09 13.25
CA PHE A 957 -37.12 16.70 14.58
C PHE A 957 -36.10 16.11 15.55
N ASN A 958 -35.54 14.93 15.25
CA ASN A 958 -34.51 14.28 16.06
C ASN A 958 -33.06 14.62 15.60
N ALA A 959 -32.92 15.26 14.44
CA ALA A 959 -31.69 15.64 13.75
C ALA A 959 -30.83 14.45 13.28
N ASP A 960 -31.44 13.33 12.90
CA ASP A 960 -30.74 12.12 12.41
C ASP A 960 -30.56 12.05 10.88
N ALA A 961 -31.02 13.09 10.14
CA ALA A 961 -31.05 13.23 8.69
C ALA A 961 -32.07 12.33 7.95
N SER A 962 -33.01 11.71 8.68
CA SER A 962 -34.20 11.03 8.15
C SER A 962 -35.46 11.88 8.36
N VAL A 963 -36.57 11.53 7.69
CA VAL A 963 -37.92 11.97 8.10
C VAL A 963 -38.79 10.72 8.23
N ASP A 964 -38.89 10.17 9.44
CA ASP A 964 -39.45 8.84 9.67
C ASP A 964 -40.42 8.74 10.87
N GLY A 965 -40.59 7.54 11.44
CA GLY A 965 -41.50 7.29 12.56
C GLY A 965 -41.05 7.88 13.89
N ASP A 966 -39.76 8.13 14.08
CA ASP A 966 -39.23 8.72 15.32
C ASP A 966 -39.47 10.24 15.36
N ASP A 967 -39.46 10.91 14.20
CA ASP A 967 -39.95 12.30 14.05
C ASP A 967 -41.44 12.41 14.32
N LEU A 968 -42.23 11.46 13.81
CA LEU A 968 -43.67 11.43 14.14
C LEU A 968 -43.89 11.31 15.64
N ALA A 969 -43.01 10.62 16.37
CA ALA A 969 -43.06 10.54 17.82
C ALA A 969 -42.70 11.88 18.49
N ALA A 970 -41.74 12.65 17.96
CA ALA A 970 -41.41 13.99 18.43
C ALA A 970 -42.58 14.98 18.24
N TRP A 971 -43.15 15.06 17.02
CA TRP A 971 -44.35 15.87 16.77
C TRP A 971 -45.53 15.48 17.66
N HIS A 972 -45.77 14.18 17.83
CA HIS A 972 -46.84 13.70 18.71
C HIS A 972 -46.56 14.00 20.20
N ALA A 973 -45.29 14.21 20.59
CA ALA A 973 -44.93 14.60 21.95
C ALA A 973 -45.19 16.09 22.23
N GLY A 974 -44.94 16.99 21.27
CA GLY A 974 -45.20 18.42 21.42
C GLY A 974 -46.60 18.89 21.03
N LEU A 975 -47.40 18.07 20.33
CA LEU A 975 -48.74 18.41 19.84
C LEU A 975 -49.61 19.15 20.87
N GLY A 976 -49.91 20.42 20.58
CA GLY A 976 -50.69 21.31 21.45
C GLY A 976 -49.85 22.32 22.26
N ILE A 977 -48.53 22.37 22.11
CA ILE A 977 -47.74 23.55 22.48
C ILE A 977 -48.24 24.72 21.62
N ALA A 978 -48.67 25.80 22.27
CA ALA A 978 -49.35 26.92 21.61
C ALA A 978 -48.45 28.17 21.43
N ALA A 979 -47.22 28.13 21.95
CA ALA A 979 -46.19 29.14 21.80
C ALA A 979 -44.86 28.60 22.39
N ALA A 980 -43.74 29.03 21.81
CA ALA A 980 -42.39 28.68 22.23
C ALA A 980 -42.05 27.18 22.15
N ALA A 981 -42.67 26.47 21.21
CA ALA A 981 -42.09 25.25 20.66
C ALA A 981 -40.72 25.55 20.03
N ASN A 982 -39.95 24.48 19.84
CA ASN A 982 -38.77 24.43 18.98
C ASN A 982 -38.88 23.19 18.07
N ARG A 983 -38.00 23.07 17.08
CA ARG A 983 -38.01 21.97 16.10
C ARG A 983 -38.08 20.57 16.76
N ASN A 984 -37.39 20.33 17.87
CA ASN A 984 -37.40 19.04 18.57
C ASN A 984 -38.73 18.76 19.30
N ASP A 985 -39.57 19.78 19.50
CA ASP A 985 -40.96 19.62 19.95
C ASP A 985 -41.91 19.30 18.78
N GLY A 986 -41.44 19.34 17.52
CA GLY A 986 -42.24 19.11 16.32
C GLY A 986 -42.78 20.35 15.63
N ASP A 987 -42.18 21.52 15.88
CA ASP A 987 -42.44 22.79 15.17
C ASP A 987 -41.69 22.78 13.83
N ALA A 988 -42.42 22.59 12.73
CA ALA A 988 -41.87 22.34 11.39
C ALA A 988 -41.98 23.56 10.46
N ASP A 989 -42.95 24.45 10.69
CA ASP A 989 -43.05 25.73 9.97
C ASP A 989 -42.44 26.92 10.71
N GLY A 990 -41.98 26.73 11.95
CA GLY A 990 -41.31 27.75 12.75
C GLY A 990 -42.26 28.75 13.40
N ASP A 991 -43.59 28.52 13.37
CA ASP A 991 -44.57 29.43 13.98
C ASP A 991 -44.54 29.44 15.52
N ARG A 992 -43.74 28.55 16.12
CA ARG A 992 -43.55 28.34 17.57
C ARG A 992 -44.71 27.63 18.26
N ALA A 993 -45.63 27.02 17.53
CA ALA A 993 -46.62 26.08 18.02
C ALA A 993 -46.36 24.67 17.43
N VAL A 994 -47.11 23.67 17.90
CA VAL A 994 -47.08 22.32 17.34
C VAL A 994 -48.51 21.91 17.03
N THR A 995 -48.83 21.90 15.74
CA THR A 995 -50.18 21.92 15.21
C THR A 995 -50.39 20.84 14.13
N GLY A 996 -51.53 20.89 13.45
CA GLY A 996 -51.78 20.06 12.27
C GLY A 996 -51.06 20.55 10.99
N ALA A 997 -50.46 21.74 10.98
CA ALA A 997 -49.66 22.23 9.85
C ALA A 997 -48.32 21.49 9.79
N ASP A 998 -47.66 21.36 10.93
CA ASP A 998 -46.39 20.66 11.13
C ASP A 998 -46.48 19.17 10.73
N PHE A 999 -47.59 18.53 11.11
CA PHE A 999 -47.89 17.16 10.69
C PHE A 999 -47.95 17.00 9.17
N LEU A 1000 -48.45 18.01 8.45
CA LEU A 1000 -48.53 17.99 6.99
C LEU A 1000 -47.15 18.22 6.35
N ILE A 1001 -46.23 18.92 7.03
CA ILE A 1001 -44.83 19.05 6.61
C ILE A 1001 -44.11 17.71 6.79
N TRP A 1002 -44.23 17.08 7.97
CA TRP A 1002 -43.73 15.71 8.21
C TRP A 1002 -44.31 14.66 7.27
N GLN A 1003 -45.61 14.73 6.97
CA GLN A 1003 -46.26 13.81 6.04
C GLN A 1003 -45.72 13.97 4.60
N ARG A 1004 -45.32 15.18 4.19
CA ARG A 1004 -44.68 15.41 2.90
C ARG A 1004 -43.22 14.93 2.89
N GLY A 1005 -42.45 15.21 3.94
CA GLY A 1005 -41.06 14.76 4.05
C GLY A 1005 -40.91 13.24 4.03
N SER A 1006 -41.69 12.52 4.85
CA SER A 1006 -41.69 11.05 4.88
C SER A 1006 -42.16 10.41 3.56
N ALA A 1007 -43.09 11.05 2.84
CA ALA A 1007 -43.52 10.61 1.51
C ALA A 1007 -42.44 10.83 0.44
N ALA A 1008 -41.65 11.91 0.52
CA ALA A 1008 -40.51 12.16 -0.36
C ALA A 1008 -39.39 11.12 -0.12
N ALA A 1009 -39.07 10.81 1.13
CA ALA A 1009 -38.12 9.75 1.48
C ALA A 1009 -38.56 8.37 0.94
N ALA A 1010 -39.86 8.04 1.04
CA ALA A 1010 -40.41 6.82 0.46
C ALA A 1010 -40.33 6.76 -1.08
N SER A 1011 -40.37 7.93 -1.76
CA SER A 1011 -40.18 8.01 -3.21
C SER A 1011 -38.71 7.93 -3.62
N ALA A 1012 -37.80 8.53 -2.85
CA ALA A 1012 -36.36 8.45 -3.06
C ALA A 1012 -35.85 6.99 -2.91
N ALA A 1013 -36.36 6.25 -1.93
CA ALA A 1013 -36.09 4.82 -1.76
C ALA A 1013 -36.56 3.95 -2.95
N ALA A 1014 -37.51 4.43 -3.76
CA ALA A 1014 -37.96 3.77 -4.98
C ALA A 1014 -37.10 4.14 -6.23
N HIS A 1015 -36.20 5.12 -6.12
CA HIS A 1015 -35.29 5.54 -7.20
C HIS A 1015 -33.84 5.10 -6.97
N SER A 1016 -33.45 4.79 -5.72
CA SER A 1016 -32.12 4.28 -5.37
C SER A 1016 -31.92 2.77 -5.60
N VAL A 1017 -32.77 2.13 -6.41
CA VAL A 1017 -32.59 0.73 -6.86
C VAL A 1017 -32.16 0.72 -8.33
N PRO A 1018 -30.90 0.43 -8.65
CA PRO A 1018 -30.50 0.16 -10.02
C PRO A 1018 -31.23 -1.09 -10.53
N GLU A 1019 -31.90 -1.01 -11.68
CA GLU A 1019 -32.54 -2.18 -12.30
C GLU A 1019 -31.54 -3.05 -13.09
N PRO A 1020 -31.35 -4.32 -12.70
CA PRO A 1020 -31.01 -5.37 -13.67
C PRO A 1020 -32.03 -6.53 -13.64
N ALA A 1021 -33.33 -6.24 -13.78
CA ALA A 1021 -34.37 -7.28 -13.76
C ALA A 1021 -35.52 -7.12 -14.79
N ALA A 1022 -35.97 -5.91 -15.12
CA ALA A 1022 -37.12 -5.71 -16.01
C ALA A 1022 -36.91 -6.33 -17.41
N LEU A 1023 -35.72 -6.17 -17.98
CA LEU A 1023 -35.34 -6.73 -19.29
C LEU A 1023 -35.30 -8.28 -19.28
N ALA A 1024 -34.91 -8.89 -18.16
CA ALA A 1024 -34.89 -10.36 -18.00
C ALA A 1024 -36.31 -10.95 -17.89
N LEU A 1025 -37.24 -10.26 -17.22
CA LEU A 1025 -38.64 -10.66 -17.12
C LEU A 1025 -39.39 -10.51 -18.45
N ILE A 1026 -39.11 -9.45 -19.22
CA ILE A 1026 -39.70 -9.27 -20.57
C ILE A 1026 -39.17 -10.34 -21.54
N LEU A 1027 -37.87 -10.68 -21.50
CA LEU A 1027 -37.31 -11.76 -22.32
C LEU A 1027 -37.82 -13.15 -21.91
N MET A 1028 -38.06 -13.41 -20.63
CA MET A 1028 -38.72 -14.65 -20.19
C MET A 1028 -40.19 -14.72 -20.64
N ALA A 1029 -40.95 -13.62 -20.58
CA ALA A 1029 -42.33 -13.58 -21.06
C ALA A 1029 -42.45 -13.85 -22.57
N LEU A 1030 -41.51 -13.34 -23.38
CA LEU A 1030 -41.49 -13.56 -24.84
C LEU A 1030 -41.08 -14.99 -25.24
N SER A 1031 -40.29 -15.68 -24.40
CA SER A 1031 -39.83 -17.05 -24.69
C SER A 1031 -40.87 -18.16 -24.43
N VAL A 1032 -41.91 -17.89 -23.62
CA VAL A 1032 -42.99 -18.85 -23.33
C VAL A 1032 -44.12 -18.81 -24.37
N GLY A 1033 -44.23 -17.72 -25.15
CA GLY A 1033 -45.29 -17.54 -26.16
C GLY A 1033 -45.10 -18.33 -27.48
N ALA A 1034 -43.90 -18.83 -27.76
CA ALA A 1034 -43.52 -19.35 -29.08
C ALA A 1034 -43.50 -20.90 -29.23
N ALA A 1035 -43.72 -21.65 -28.14
CA ALA A 1035 -43.58 -23.11 -28.12
C ALA A 1035 -44.93 -23.84 -27.91
N GLY A 1036 -45.94 -23.56 -28.75
CA GLY A 1036 -47.31 -23.94 -28.44
C GLY A 1036 -48.29 -24.21 -29.59
N ARG A 1037 -47.85 -24.55 -30.82
CA ARG A 1037 -48.74 -25.06 -31.89
C ARG A 1037 -47.98 -25.58 -33.12
N PHE A 1038 -47.63 -26.87 -33.16
CA PHE A 1038 -47.53 -27.62 -34.42
C PHE A 1038 -47.78 -29.12 -34.21
N GLY A 1039 -49.01 -29.54 -34.50
CA GLY A 1039 -49.43 -30.93 -34.45
C GLY A 1039 -49.95 -31.41 -35.80
N SER A 1040 -49.16 -32.23 -36.50
CA SER A 1040 -49.53 -33.08 -37.65
C SER A 1040 -50.13 -32.42 -38.91
N HIS A 1041 -49.46 -32.58 -40.05
CA HIS A 1041 -49.93 -33.49 -41.13
C HIS A 1041 -48.83 -33.71 -42.20
N ARG A 1042 -48.73 -34.96 -42.67
CA ARG A 1042 -47.97 -35.45 -43.85
C ARG A 1042 -49.02 -35.76 -44.96
N PRO A 1043 -48.64 -36.19 -46.20
CA PRO A 1043 -47.40 -36.02 -46.95
C PRO A 1043 -47.63 -35.58 -48.43
N SER A 1044 -46.56 -35.20 -49.14
CA SER A 1044 -46.30 -35.52 -50.56
C SER A 1044 -44.80 -35.42 -50.80
#